data_AF-A0A838W7D3-F1
#
_entry.id   AF-A0A838W7D3-F1
#
_cell.length_a   1.000
_cell.length_b   1.000
_cell.length_c   1.000
_cell.angle_alpha   90.00
_cell.angle_beta   90.00
_cell.angle_gamma   90.00
#
_symmetry.space_group_name_H-M   'P 1'
#
loop_
_entity.id
_entity.type
_entity.pdbx_description
1 polymer ?
#
loop_
_entity_poly.entity_id
_entity_poly.type
_entity_poly.pdbx_seq_one_letter_code
_entity_poly.pdbx_strand_id
1 'polypeptide(L)'
;MSLPITDPVLIVALAMGLFLTAPLLFERFRVPGIIGLIVAGAVVGPHGLGLLARDPTIVLLGTVGLLYLVFLAGLELDLNRFSEYRKRSIVFGLISFGIPAALSIVFMPLLGYGMAASVLIGSIIGSHTLLAYPIVSRLGLVKNTAVTTVVGGTLVTDTVALGVLAIVAGSLEGDLGAGFWVRLVGILALYVALVFWGVPRLGRWFFRNTPGQAPSEFIFLMVVLFASAYLAGLAGAQPIIGAFLAGLTLNRLIPNQGPLMNRVRFVGNALFIPFFLISVGMLVDVRVLAGSARIWILAATITGMVVVGKFAGAWISQRIFGYSREEGILMFGLSVPQAAATLAVTFVGLEIGLFEETVVNAVIVMILITGLVGPSLVEMFGRRIALEEEQKPYDPSEAPQRILIPISNPATAEALLDIAFMLRGSRSEEPIHPLMVVSEASGGSDAQVAEAEKMLGHAVIYAAGAEVPVVPLTRVARNIPTGIARGIAESRSSTVIIGWDGRRSPQQRIFGTVLDQLLDQTRQLVLVTKLGHPLNTTKRIVLVVPPGSKHHPGFLLALRSVKLIANELGAPIRALVVRGDTSRYEKLNLEVKPQVPMEWEFVDRWSNLLPMLRQQLQPDDLVVVLSARRGALAWHRELERLPAQLAHLGPESFVIVFPSEVEQAAQRDFSGTILPRALKPERVVFDMPRVPLEQAVDTLLKTEFADDVGRLRRISNALVTSEKESSTEIQPGVVVPHARVEGLTEPMLFLGISREGIEFPTTQQPAQLIFLLLSPAEQPQEHLRDLAEVARLVSSAGRVQDLLEARTVQDLLEAFGTGPRRLARQVEVEESVG
;
A
#
# COMPACT_ATOMS: atom_id res chain seq x y z
N MET A 1 26.01 25.36 -31.87
CA MET A 1 25.93 23.90 -31.66
C MET A 1 25.11 23.33 -32.81
N SER A 2 25.59 22.31 -33.51
CA SER A 2 24.81 21.62 -34.54
C SER A 2 23.68 20.83 -33.87
N LEU A 3 22.46 20.97 -34.36
CA LEU A 3 21.32 20.15 -33.98
C LEU A 3 21.13 19.04 -35.02
N PRO A 4 20.69 17.83 -34.62
CA PRO A 4 20.45 17.38 -33.24
C PRO A 4 21.74 17.19 -32.43
N ILE A 5 21.63 17.23 -31.10
CA ILE A 5 22.75 16.95 -30.20
C ILE A 5 23.18 15.50 -30.38
N THR A 6 24.47 15.28 -30.64
CA THR A 6 25.07 13.94 -30.83
C THR A 6 25.97 13.49 -29.69
N ASP A 7 26.40 14.43 -28.82
CA ASP A 7 27.22 14.11 -27.67
C ASP A 7 26.40 13.31 -26.63
N PRO A 8 26.80 12.07 -26.29
CA PRO A 8 26.00 11.20 -25.44
C PRO A 8 25.87 11.72 -24.00
N VAL A 9 26.87 12.44 -23.49
CA VAL A 9 26.82 13.02 -22.14
C VAL A 9 25.80 14.14 -22.10
N LEU A 10 25.78 15.00 -23.12
CA LEU A 10 24.80 16.08 -23.24
C LEU A 10 23.38 15.56 -23.47
N ILE A 11 23.20 14.48 -24.24
CA ILE A 11 21.90 13.80 -24.41
C ILE A 11 21.37 13.34 -23.06
N VAL A 12 22.20 12.64 -22.26
CA VAL A 12 21.79 12.14 -20.95
C VAL A 12 21.53 13.30 -19.98
N ALA A 13 22.38 14.33 -19.95
CA ALA A 13 22.18 15.50 -19.11
C ALA A 13 20.88 16.23 -19.45
N LEU A 14 20.56 16.38 -20.74
CA LEU A 14 19.32 16.98 -21.19
C LEU A 14 18.11 16.12 -20.83
N ALA A 15 18.19 14.79 -21.02
CA ALA A 15 17.13 13.87 -20.60
C ALA A 15 16.87 13.94 -19.09
N MET A 16 17.91 13.89 -18.25
CA MET A 16 17.79 14.06 -16.80
C MET A 16 17.22 15.43 -16.42
N GLY A 17 17.64 16.50 -17.10
CA GLY A 17 17.09 17.84 -16.95
C GLY A 17 15.60 17.89 -17.24
N LEU A 18 15.13 17.22 -18.30
CA LEU A 18 13.72 17.09 -18.63
C LEU A 18 12.96 16.24 -17.60
N PHE A 19 13.55 15.14 -17.12
CA PHE A 19 12.96 14.27 -16.10
C PHE A 19 12.70 15.02 -14.80
N LEU A 20 13.57 15.96 -14.44
CA LEU A 20 13.39 16.83 -13.29
C LEU A 20 12.39 17.96 -13.57
N THR A 21 12.60 18.71 -14.65
CA THR A 21 11.88 19.99 -14.87
C THR A 21 10.46 19.83 -15.40
N ALA A 22 10.22 18.86 -16.29
CA ALA A 22 8.92 18.74 -16.95
C ALA A 22 7.81 18.31 -15.98
N PRO A 23 7.99 17.31 -15.08
CA PRO A 23 6.99 16.99 -14.07
C PRO A 23 6.70 18.16 -13.13
N LEU A 24 7.74 18.82 -12.60
CA LEU A 24 7.59 19.95 -11.68
C LEU A 24 6.83 21.12 -12.31
N LEU A 25 7.11 21.42 -13.59
CA LEU A 25 6.42 22.47 -14.32
C LEU A 25 4.93 22.15 -14.51
N PHE A 26 4.60 20.92 -14.90
CA PHE A 26 3.22 20.50 -15.16
C PHE A 26 2.40 20.37 -13.87
N GLU A 27 3.01 19.87 -12.79
CA GLU A 27 2.36 19.80 -11.47
C GLU A 27 2.02 21.19 -10.94
N ARG A 28 2.84 22.21 -11.23
CA ARG A 28 2.50 23.62 -10.94
C ARG A 28 1.23 24.09 -11.66
N PHE A 29 0.95 23.55 -12.85
CA PHE A 29 -0.29 23.79 -13.59
C PHE A 29 -1.43 22.81 -13.25
N ARG A 30 -1.28 21.99 -12.19
CA ARG A 30 -2.24 20.95 -11.79
C ARG A 30 -2.47 19.87 -12.85
N VAL A 31 -1.51 19.64 -13.73
CA VAL A 31 -1.52 18.55 -14.72
C VAL A 31 -0.57 17.44 -14.24
N PRO A 32 -0.92 16.14 -14.39
CA PRO A 32 -0.03 15.04 -14.00
C PRO A 32 1.37 15.14 -14.63
N GLY A 33 2.42 15.03 -13.82
CA GLY A 33 3.80 15.21 -14.27
C GLY A 33 4.25 14.27 -15.39
N ILE A 34 3.65 13.07 -15.48
CA ILE A 34 3.87 12.10 -16.57
C ILE A 34 3.50 12.69 -17.94
N ILE A 35 2.46 13.51 -18.02
CA ILE A 35 2.07 14.20 -19.25
C ILE A 35 3.16 15.21 -19.66
N GLY A 36 3.76 15.88 -18.68
CA GLY A 36 4.88 16.79 -18.91
C GLY A 36 6.04 16.14 -19.66
N LEU A 37 6.34 14.87 -19.37
CA LEU A 37 7.40 14.11 -20.07
C LEU A 37 7.03 13.79 -21.53
N ILE A 38 5.78 13.43 -21.79
CA ILE A 38 5.30 13.17 -23.17
C ILE A 38 5.35 14.46 -23.98
N VAL A 39 4.85 15.57 -23.43
CA VAL A 39 4.87 16.88 -24.10
C VAL A 39 6.31 17.36 -24.29
N ALA A 40 7.18 17.20 -23.28
CA ALA A 40 8.60 17.53 -23.40
C ALA A 40 9.28 16.73 -24.52
N GLY A 41 8.96 15.43 -24.65
CA GLY A 41 9.46 14.61 -25.75
C GLY A 41 9.00 15.10 -27.12
N ALA A 42 7.75 15.53 -27.26
CA ALA A 42 7.23 16.11 -28.50
C ALA A 42 7.92 17.45 -28.85
N VAL A 43 8.19 18.28 -27.83
CA VAL A 43 8.85 19.57 -28.01
C VAL A 43 10.33 19.41 -28.34
N VAL A 44 11.06 18.55 -27.63
CA VAL A 44 12.52 18.39 -27.78
C VAL A 44 12.88 17.44 -28.92
N GLY A 45 11.96 16.56 -29.29
CA GLY A 45 12.14 15.54 -30.31
C GLY A 45 12.39 16.06 -31.73
N PRO A 46 12.63 15.15 -32.69
CA PRO A 46 13.08 15.49 -34.04
C PRO A 46 12.09 16.37 -34.80
N HIS A 47 10.80 16.28 -34.48
CA HIS A 47 9.74 17.03 -35.15
C HIS A 47 9.33 18.33 -34.45
N GLY A 48 9.87 18.60 -33.26
CA GLY A 48 9.68 19.85 -32.52
C GLY A 48 10.85 20.81 -32.74
N LEU A 49 11.65 21.03 -31.69
CA LEU A 49 12.88 21.82 -31.71
C LEU A 49 14.06 21.09 -32.37
N GLY A 50 13.96 19.77 -32.55
CA GLY A 50 15.03 18.96 -33.13
C GLY A 50 16.28 18.88 -32.25
N LEU A 51 16.12 19.05 -30.93
CA LEU A 51 17.23 19.02 -29.97
C LEU A 51 17.78 17.60 -29.80
N LEU A 52 16.88 16.61 -29.71
CA LEU A 52 17.22 15.19 -29.61
C LEU A 52 16.76 14.44 -30.86
N ALA A 53 17.64 13.62 -31.42
CA ALA A 53 17.29 12.64 -32.44
C ALA A 53 16.68 11.40 -31.77
N ARG A 54 15.66 10.80 -32.40
CA ARG A 54 15.12 9.50 -31.96
C ARG A 54 15.99 8.36 -32.47
N ASP A 55 17.23 8.32 -32.00
CA ASP A 55 18.23 7.33 -32.39
C ASP A 55 17.96 5.95 -31.75
N PRO A 56 18.71 4.89 -32.15
CA PRO A 56 18.56 3.56 -31.55
C PRO A 56 18.73 3.55 -30.02
N THR A 57 19.48 4.49 -29.44
CA THR A 57 19.70 4.59 -27.99
C THR A 57 18.42 5.00 -27.26
N ILE A 58 17.74 6.06 -27.72
CA ILE A 58 16.48 6.52 -27.15
C ILE A 58 15.37 5.48 -27.36
N VAL A 59 15.37 4.80 -28.51
CA VAL A 59 14.42 3.69 -28.76
C VAL A 59 14.69 2.51 -27.81
N LEU A 60 15.95 2.15 -27.59
CA LEU A 60 16.33 1.08 -26.67
C LEU A 60 15.91 1.41 -25.24
N LEU A 61 16.29 2.59 -24.72
CA LEU A 61 15.94 3.03 -23.36
C LEU A 61 14.42 3.19 -23.18
N GLY A 62 13.72 3.68 -24.21
CA GLY A 62 12.26 3.77 -24.19
C GLY A 62 11.58 2.40 -24.19
N THR A 63 12.13 1.42 -24.92
CA THR A 63 11.62 0.04 -24.91
C THR A 63 11.86 -0.62 -23.55
N VAL A 64 13.06 -0.45 -22.99
CA VAL A 64 13.39 -0.87 -21.62
C VAL A 64 12.40 -0.26 -20.62
N GLY A 65 12.10 1.03 -20.72
CA GLY A 65 11.11 1.73 -19.92
C GLY A 65 9.70 1.16 -19.98
N LEU A 66 9.23 0.85 -21.19
CA LEU A 66 7.91 0.24 -21.39
C LEU A 66 7.82 -1.16 -20.77
N LEU A 67 8.84 -1.99 -21.01
CA LEU A 67 8.88 -3.34 -20.44
C LEU A 67 8.96 -3.28 -18.91
N TYR A 68 9.75 -2.35 -18.38
CA TYR A 68 9.86 -2.13 -16.94
C TYR A 68 8.53 -1.71 -16.31
N LEU A 69 7.80 -0.79 -16.95
CA LEU A 69 6.49 -0.31 -16.47
C LEU A 69 5.51 -1.47 -16.30
N VAL A 70 5.41 -2.32 -17.32
CA VAL A 70 4.44 -3.42 -17.35
C VAL A 70 4.90 -4.57 -16.43
N PHE A 71 6.21 -4.77 -16.32
CA PHE A 71 6.80 -5.66 -15.32
C PHE A 71 6.48 -5.23 -13.89
N LEU A 72 6.64 -3.94 -13.58
CA LEU A 72 6.29 -3.36 -12.29
C LEU A 72 4.80 -3.56 -12.00
N ALA A 73 3.93 -3.35 -12.99
CA ALA A 73 2.51 -3.62 -12.87
C ALA A 73 2.19 -5.09 -12.55
N GLY A 74 2.92 -6.03 -13.15
CA GLY A 74 2.81 -7.46 -12.83
C GLY A 74 3.35 -7.79 -11.43
N LEU A 75 4.45 -7.15 -11.01
CA LEU A 75 5.09 -7.34 -9.72
C LEU A 75 4.27 -6.80 -8.55
N GLU A 76 3.51 -5.73 -8.72
CA GLU A 76 2.73 -5.11 -7.64
C GLU A 76 1.29 -5.63 -7.54
N LEU A 77 0.86 -6.45 -8.52
CA LEU A 77 -0.50 -6.96 -8.62
C LEU A 77 -0.84 -7.94 -7.49
N ASP A 78 -1.99 -7.74 -6.85
CA ASP A 78 -2.48 -8.63 -5.79
C ASP A 78 -3.00 -9.95 -6.41
N LEU A 79 -2.19 -11.00 -6.34
CA LEU A 79 -2.51 -12.31 -6.94
C LEU A 79 -3.76 -12.96 -6.34
N ASN A 80 -4.03 -12.74 -5.05
CA ASN A 80 -5.20 -13.32 -4.40
C ASN A 80 -6.48 -12.72 -4.99
N ARG A 81 -6.50 -11.38 -5.08
CA ARG A 81 -7.61 -10.66 -5.72
C ARG A 81 -7.68 -10.95 -7.21
N PHE A 82 -6.56 -11.01 -7.92
CA PHE A 82 -6.57 -11.34 -9.35
C PHE A 82 -7.16 -12.73 -9.61
N SER A 83 -6.81 -13.73 -8.80
CA SER A 83 -7.37 -15.07 -8.92
C SER A 83 -8.89 -15.08 -8.68
N GLU A 84 -9.36 -14.31 -7.68
CA GLU A 84 -10.78 -14.12 -7.35
C GLU A 84 -11.54 -13.42 -8.50
N TYR A 85 -10.93 -12.39 -9.09
CA TYR A 85 -11.56 -11.50 -10.09
C TYR A 85 -11.13 -11.79 -11.54
N ARG A 86 -10.42 -12.89 -11.83
CA ARG A 86 -9.93 -13.21 -13.18
C ARG A 86 -11.02 -13.18 -14.25
N LYS A 87 -12.24 -13.62 -13.90
CA LYS A 87 -13.41 -13.59 -14.79
C LYS A 87 -13.77 -12.15 -15.18
N ARG A 88 -13.67 -11.21 -14.25
CA ARG A 88 -13.92 -9.79 -14.51
C ARG A 88 -12.88 -9.23 -15.46
N SER A 89 -11.60 -9.53 -15.27
CA SER A 89 -10.53 -9.12 -16.18
C SER A 89 -10.73 -9.64 -17.60
N ILE A 90 -11.12 -10.91 -17.76
CA ILE A 90 -11.38 -11.50 -19.09
C ILE A 90 -12.58 -10.83 -19.75
N VAL A 91 -13.69 -10.69 -19.03
CA VAL A 91 -14.90 -10.06 -19.56
C VAL A 91 -14.65 -8.59 -19.92
N PHE A 92 -13.99 -7.84 -19.04
CA PHE A 92 -13.60 -6.45 -19.33
C PHE A 92 -12.69 -6.38 -20.57
N GLY A 93 -11.66 -7.24 -20.66
CA GLY A 93 -10.75 -7.28 -21.80
C GLY A 93 -11.50 -7.54 -23.11
N LEU A 94 -12.40 -8.52 -23.15
CA LEU A 94 -13.20 -8.84 -24.33
C LEU A 94 -14.15 -7.70 -24.73
N ILE A 95 -14.80 -7.05 -23.76
CA ILE A 95 -15.72 -5.92 -24.02
C ILE A 95 -14.92 -4.69 -24.48
N SER A 96 -13.84 -4.35 -23.77
CA SER A 96 -12.96 -3.20 -24.02
C SER A 96 -12.18 -3.33 -25.34
N PHE A 97 -11.96 -4.55 -25.83
CA PHE A 97 -11.43 -4.81 -27.16
C PHE A 97 -12.53 -4.83 -28.22
N GLY A 98 -13.59 -5.61 -27.97
CA GLY A 98 -14.62 -5.93 -28.95
C GLY A 98 -15.44 -4.72 -29.39
N ILE A 99 -15.78 -3.80 -28.48
CA ILE A 99 -16.58 -2.62 -28.83
C ILE A 99 -15.80 -1.68 -29.76
N PRO A 100 -14.58 -1.19 -29.44
CA PRO A 100 -13.79 -0.43 -30.41
C PRO A 100 -13.57 -1.18 -31.73
N ALA A 101 -13.23 -2.47 -31.68
CA ALA A 101 -12.99 -3.26 -32.89
C ALA A 101 -14.24 -3.31 -33.80
N ALA A 102 -15.44 -3.48 -33.22
CA ALA A 102 -16.69 -3.45 -33.96
C ALA A 102 -16.96 -2.07 -34.57
N LEU A 103 -16.68 -0.98 -33.85
CA LEU A 103 -16.77 0.38 -34.40
C LEU A 103 -15.84 0.53 -35.61
N SER A 104 -14.59 0.06 -35.54
CA SER A 104 -13.67 0.11 -36.68
C SER A 104 -14.22 -0.60 -37.92
N ILE A 105 -14.75 -1.82 -37.75
CA ILE A 105 -15.31 -2.61 -38.85
C ILE A 105 -16.50 -1.89 -39.52
N VAL A 106 -17.26 -1.09 -38.77
CA VAL A 106 -18.41 -0.35 -39.30
C VAL A 106 -17.97 0.96 -39.96
N PHE A 107 -17.09 1.74 -39.33
CA PHE A 107 -16.78 3.11 -39.76
C PHE A 107 -15.63 3.21 -40.76
N MET A 108 -14.62 2.33 -40.70
CA MET A 108 -13.47 2.40 -41.61
C MET A 108 -13.82 2.11 -43.07
N PRO A 109 -14.74 1.17 -43.41
CA PRO A 109 -15.19 1.00 -44.79
C PRO A 109 -15.89 2.23 -45.37
N LEU A 110 -16.58 3.02 -44.54
CA LEU A 110 -17.20 4.28 -44.97
C LEU A 110 -16.16 5.33 -45.41
N LEU A 111 -14.93 5.21 -44.92
CA LEU A 111 -13.79 6.03 -45.31
C LEU A 111 -12.97 5.42 -46.46
N GLY A 112 -13.44 4.33 -47.06
CA GLY A 112 -12.81 3.67 -48.21
C GLY A 112 -11.75 2.63 -47.86
N TYR A 113 -11.62 2.23 -46.59
CA TYR A 113 -10.67 1.18 -46.19
C TYR A 113 -11.26 -0.22 -46.38
N GLY A 114 -10.45 -1.16 -46.86
CA GLY A 114 -10.86 -2.56 -47.01
C GLY A 114 -11.13 -3.25 -45.67
N MET A 115 -11.76 -4.42 -45.72
CA MET A 115 -12.11 -5.19 -44.51
C MET A 115 -10.88 -5.58 -43.69
N ALA A 116 -9.80 -6.02 -44.35
CA ALA A 116 -8.54 -6.39 -43.66
C ALA A 116 -7.92 -5.19 -42.91
N ALA A 117 -7.86 -4.02 -43.55
CA ALA A 117 -7.40 -2.79 -42.91
C ALA A 117 -8.32 -2.35 -41.76
N SER A 118 -9.65 -2.48 -41.93
CA SER A 118 -10.64 -2.12 -40.90
C SER A 118 -10.54 -3.02 -39.66
N VAL A 119 -10.32 -4.32 -39.86
CA VAL A 119 -10.10 -5.29 -38.78
C VAL A 119 -8.77 -5.02 -38.07
N LEU A 120 -7.71 -4.71 -38.81
CA LEU A 120 -6.39 -4.39 -38.24
C LEU A 120 -6.40 -3.05 -37.47
N ILE A 121 -7.11 -2.03 -37.95
CA ILE A 121 -7.34 -0.79 -37.19
C ILE A 121 -8.18 -1.10 -35.95
N GLY A 122 -9.13 -2.04 -36.06
CA GLY A 122 -9.93 -2.53 -34.93
C GLY A 122 -9.08 -3.14 -33.82
N SER A 123 -8.02 -3.89 -34.15
CA SER A 123 -7.09 -4.43 -33.14
C SER A 123 -6.23 -3.35 -32.49
N ILE A 124 -5.77 -2.37 -33.28
CA ILE A 124 -5.08 -1.17 -32.79
C ILE A 124 -5.93 -0.46 -31.73
N ILE A 125 -7.17 -0.09 -32.06
CA ILE A 125 -8.02 0.68 -31.14
C ILE A 125 -8.62 -0.16 -30.01
N GLY A 126 -8.71 -1.48 -30.19
CA GLY A 126 -9.17 -2.45 -29.19
C GLY A 126 -8.12 -2.78 -28.13
N SER A 127 -6.82 -2.71 -28.45
CA SER A 127 -5.72 -2.87 -27.48
C SER A 127 -5.65 -1.71 -26.48
N HIS A 128 -4.75 -1.75 -25.48
CA HIS A 128 -4.41 -0.60 -24.63
C HIS A 128 -3.09 -0.79 -23.91
N THR A 129 -2.51 0.28 -23.38
CA THR A 129 -1.29 0.23 -22.57
C THR A 129 -1.51 0.90 -21.21
N LEU A 130 -0.90 0.35 -20.17
CA LEU A 130 -0.97 0.81 -18.77
C LEU A 130 -0.16 2.10 -18.50
N LEU A 131 -0.25 3.09 -19.40
CA LEU A 131 0.50 4.34 -19.34
C LEU A 131 0.26 5.13 -18.03
N ALA A 132 -0.97 5.09 -17.52
CA ALA A 132 -1.38 5.78 -16.30
C ALA A 132 -1.19 4.94 -15.01
N TYR A 133 -0.62 3.73 -15.10
CA TYR A 133 -0.38 2.87 -13.95
C TYR A 133 0.50 3.50 -12.85
N PRO A 134 1.57 4.26 -13.14
CA PRO A 134 2.40 4.85 -12.09
C PRO A 134 1.62 5.82 -11.20
N ILE A 135 0.57 6.47 -11.74
CA ILE A 135 -0.33 7.33 -10.96
C ILE A 135 -1.12 6.50 -9.95
N VAL A 136 -1.69 5.37 -10.39
CA VAL A 136 -2.41 4.43 -9.50
C VAL A 136 -1.49 3.86 -8.42
N SER A 137 -0.25 3.53 -8.78
CA SER A 137 0.76 3.04 -7.83
C SER A 137 1.09 4.11 -6.78
N ARG A 138 1.35 5.35 -7.22
CA ARG A 138 1.59 6.50 -6.33
C ARG A 138 0.40 6.81 -5.41
N LEU A 139 -0.83 6.68 -5.91
CA LEU A 139 -2.06 6.90 -5.13
C LEU A 139 -2.41 5.73 -4.19
N GLY A 140 -1.62 4.66 -4.16
CA GLY A 140 -1.87 3.49 -3.30
C GLY A 140 -3.10 2.66 -3.72
N LEU A 141 -3.58 2.83 -4.95
CA LEU A 141 -4.81 2.22 -5.46
C LEU A 141 -4.58 0.88 -6.19
N VAL A 142 -3.35 0.36 -6.21
CA VAL A 142 -3.01 -0.90 -6.90
C VAL A 142 -3.89 -2.08 -6.46
N LYS A 143 -4.29 -2.08 -5.17
CA LYS A 143 -5.14 -3.11 -4.59
C LYS A 143 -6.62 -2.96 -4.96
N ASN A 144 -7.06 -1.83 -5.54
CA ASN A 144 -8.46 -1.63 -5.93
C ASN A 144 -8.85 -2.64 -7.04
N THR A 145 -10.05 -3.24 -6.91
CA THR A 145 -10.50 -4.33 -7.79
C THR A 145 -10.77 -3.87 -9.22
N ALA A 146 -11.18 -2.61 -9.42
CA ALA A 146 -11.32 -2.01 -10.74
C ALA A 146 -9.96 -1.89 -11.46
N VAL A 147 -8.90 -1.50 -10.72
CA VAL A 147 -7.52 -1.47 -11.24
C VAL A 147 -7.06 -2.88 -11.63
N THR A 148 -7.22 -3.86 -10.74
CA THR A 148 -6.86 -5.26 -11.02
C THR A 148 -7.62 -5.81 -12.25
N THR A 149 -8.88 -5.40 -12.42
CA THR A 149 -9.71 -5.78 -13.58
C THR A 149 -9.09 -5.26 -14.88
N VAL A 150 -8.69 -3.99 -14.93
CA VAL A 150 -8.09 -3.38 -16.13
C VAL A 150 -6.71 -3.94 -16.44
N VAL A 151 -5.82 -4.02 -15.43
CA VAL A 151 -4.46 -4.56 -15.59
C VAL A 151 -4.49 -5.99 -16.10
N GLY A 152 -5.38 -6.82 -15.56
CA GLY A 152 -5.61 -8.18 -16.07
C GLY A 152 -6.23 -8.22 -17.47
N GLY A 153 -7.08 -7.24 -17.79
CA GLY A 153 -7.71 -7.09 -19.09
C GLY A 153 -6.71 -6.76 -20.21
N THR A 154 -5.62 -6.05 -19.90
CA THR A 154 -4.55 -5.73 -20.86
C THR A 154 -3.95 -6.98 -21.52
N LEU A 155 -3.70 -8.04 -20.73
CA LEU A 155 -3.26 -9.33 -21.28
C LEU A 155 -4.21 -9.88 -22.34
N VAL A 156 -5.52 -9.77 -22.10
CA VAL A 156 -6.53 -10.27 -23.01
C VAL A 156 -6.59 -9.41 -24.26
N THR A 157 -6.61 -8.08 -24.13
CA THR A 157 -6.67 -7.19 -25.29
C THR A 157 -5.45 -7.36 -26.20
N ASP A 158 -4.26 -7.51 -25.62
CA ASP A 158 -3.01 -7.62 -26.40
C ASP A 158 -2.88 -8.99 -27.07
N THR A 159 -3.31 -10.06 -26.39
CA THR A 159 -3.36 -11.40 -26.98
C THR A 159 -4.35 -11.47 -28.14
N VAL A 160 -5.53 -10.87 -27.98
CA VAL A 160 -6.52 -10.81 -29.06
C VAL A 160 -6.02 -9.93 -30.20
N ALA A 161 -5.38 -8.78 -29.92
CA ALA A 161 -4.82 -7.90 -30.93
C ALA A 161 -3.74 -8.61 -31.77
N LEU A 162 -2.86 -9.37 -31.13
CA LEU A 162 -1.87 -10.20 -31.79
C LEU A 162 -2.51 -11.28 -32.65
N GLY A 163 -3.54 -11.96 -32.15
CA GLY A 163 -4.29 -12.95 -32.93
C GLY A 163 -4.91 -12.34 -34.18
N VAL A 164 -5.46 -11.12 -34.07
CA VAL A 164 -5.98 -10.38 -35.23
C VAL A 164 -4.87 -10.02 -36.21
N LEU A 165 -3.72 -9.52 -35.74
CA LEU A 165 -2.58 -9.23 -36.61
C LEU A 165 -2.11 -10.49 -37.35
N ALA A 166 -1.98 -11.61 -36.65
CA ALA A 166 -1.59 -12.89 -37.22
C ALA A 166 -2.58 -13.37 -38.30
N ILE A 167 -3.90 -13.21 -38.08
CA ILE A 167 -4.93 -13.52 -39.09
C ILE A 167 -4.77 -12.64 -40.32
N VAL A 168 -4.62 -11.34 -40.11
CA VAL A 168 -4.57 -10.37 -41.22
C VAL A 168 -3.30 -10.57 -42.04
N ALA A 169 -2.14 -10.73 -41.40
CA ALA A 169 -0.88 -11.00 -42.08
C ALA A 169 -0.89 -12.37 -42.78
N GLY A 170 -1.32 -13.43 -42.08
CA GLY A 170 -1.39 -14.79 -42.66
C GLY A 170 -2.40 -14.92 -43.79
N SER A 171 -3.48 -14.10 -43.80
CA SER A 171 -4.43 -14.05 -44.90
C SER A 171 -3.82 -13.55 -46.21
N LEU A 172 -2.78 -12.72 -46.14
CA LEU A 172 -2.09 -12.18 -47.31
C LEU A 172 -1.07 -13.19 -47.87
N GLU A 173 -0.47 -13.99 -46.98
CA GLU A 173 0.49 -15.04 -47.33
C GLU A 173 -0.18 -16.37 -47.72
N GLY A 174 -1.47 -16.54 -47.43
CA GLY A 174 -2.26 -17.74 -47.76
C GLY A 174 -2.10 -18.91 -46.78
N ASP A 175 -1.42 -18.71 -45.64
CA ASP A 175 -1.13 -19.75 -44.64
C ASP A 175 -1.98 -19.57 -43.36
N LEU A 176 -3.30 -19.76 -43.49
CA LEU A 176 -4.26 -19.74 -42.37
C LEU A 176 -4.75 -21.13 -41.96
N GLY A 177 -4.02 -22.19 -42.35
CA GLY A 177 -4.41 -23.56 -42.07
C GLY A 177 -4.47 -23.89 -40.57
N ALA A 178 -5.14 -25.00 -40.22
CA ALA A 178 -5.18 -25.49 -38.84
C ALA A 178 -3.77 -25.69 -38.23
N GLY A 179 -2.78 -26.02 -39.06
CA GLY A 179 -1.37 -26.18 -38.64
C GLY A 179 -0.74 -24.89 -38.12
N PHE A 180 -1.03 -23.74 -38.73
CA PHE A 180 -0.57 -22.43 -38.25
C PHE A 180 -1.10 -22.14 -36.85
N TRP A 181 -2.40 -22.33 -36.63
CA TRP A 181 -3.04 -22.10 -35.34
C TRP A 181 -2.58 -23.04 -34.25
N VAL A 182 -2.47 -24.34 -34.56
CA VAL A 182 -1.93 -25.33 -33.62
C VAL A 182 -0.49 -24.99 -33.25
N ARG A 183 0.32 -24.54 -34.22
CA ARG A 183 1.69 -24.09 -33.97
C ARG A 183 1.72 -22.83 -33.09
N LEU A 184 0.95 -21.80 -33.42
CA LEU A 184 0.92 -20.53 -32.69
C LEU A 184 0.44 -20.74 -31.24
N VAL A 185 -0.71 -21.38 -31.06
CA VAL A 185 -1.26 -21.68 -29.73
C VAL A 185 -0.34 -22.63 -28.96
N GLY A 186 0.23 -23.64 -29.63
CA GLY A 186 1.16 -24.58 -29.03
C GLY A 186 2.45 -23.92 -28.52
N ILE A 187 3.06 -23.06 -29.33
CA ILE A 187 4.27 -22.30 -28.95
C ILE A 187 3.94 -21.31 -27.82
N LEU A 188 2.81 -20.60 -27.90
CA LEU A 188 2.39 -19.66 -26.85
C LEU A 188 2.10 -20.38 -25.53
N ALA A 189 1.42 -21.53 -25.58
CA ALA A 189 1.15 -22.35 -24.41
C ALA A 189 2.44 -22.89 -23.79
N LEU A 190 3.39 -23.35 -24.63
CA LEU A 190 4.72 -23.78 -24.18
C LEU A 190 5.48 -22.64 -23.51
N TYR A 191 5.46 -21.44 -24.11
CA TYR A 191 6.08 -20.25 -23.56
C TYR A 191 5.49 -19.87 -22.20
N VAL A 192 4.15 -19.79 -22.09
CA VAL A 192 3.47 -19.50 -20.82
C VAL A 192 3.81 -20.57 -19.77
N ALA A 193 3.78 -21.85 -20.15
CA ALA A 193 4.16 -22.95 -19.25
C ALA A 193 5.63 -22.83 -18.78
N LEU A 194 6.54 -22.50 -19.70
CA LEU A 194 7.96 -22.29 -19.39
C LEU A 194 8.16 -21.14 -18.40
N VAL A 195 7.46 -20.02 -18.56
CA VAL A 195 7.56 -18.87 -17.64
C VAL A 195 6.98 -19.22 -16.27
N PHE A 196 5.75 -19.75 -16.21
CA PHE A 196 5.09 -20.09 -14.93
C PHE A 196 5.79 -21.23 -14.17
N TRP A 197 6.49 -22.14 -14.86
CA TRP A 197 7.23 -23.23 -14.23
C TRP A 197 8.69 -22.86 -13.94
N GLY A 198 9.36 -22.22 -14.90
CA GLY A 198 10.79 -21.91 -14.89
C GLY A 198 11.14 -20.72 -14.01
N VAL A 199 10.45 -19.58 -14.18
CA VAL A 199 10.78 -18.34 -13.45
C VAL A 199 10.63 -18.51 -11.93
N PRO A 200 9.53 -19.05 -11.38
CA PRO A 200 9.43 -19.28 -9.93
C PRO A 200 10.44 -20.29 -9.39
N ARG A 201 10.85 -21.29 -10.19
CA ARG A 201 11.90 -22.24 -9.77
C ARG A 201 13.25 -21.57 -9.69
N LEU A 202 13.63 -20.85 -10.73
CA LEU A 202 14.89 -20.12 -10.78
C LEU A 202 14.96 -19.05 -9.71
N GLY A 203 13.86 -18.30 -9.51
CA GLY A 203 13.75 -17.28 -8.46
C GLY A 203 13.92 -17.87 -7.06
N ARG A 204 13.20 -18.95 -6.73
CA ARG A 204 13.36 -19.60 -5.41
C ARG A 204 14.77 -20.12 -5.18
N TRP A 205 15.38 -20.73 -6.19
CA TRP A 205 16.77 -21.17 -6.12
C TRP A 205 17.71 -19.99 -5.85
N PHE A 206 17.55 -18.90 -6.61
CA PHE A 206 18.38 -17.71 -6.46
C PHE A 206 18.25 -17.06 -5.07
N PHE A 207 17.02 -16.76 -4.61
CA PHE A 207 16.80 -16.11 -3.32
C PHE A 207 17.19 -16.99 -2.13
N ARG A 208 17.15 -18.31 -2.26
CA ARG A 208 17.62 -19.24 -1.22
C ARG A 208 19.15 -19.30 -1.15
N ASN A 209 19.83 -19.21 -2.28
CA ASN A 209 21.29 -19.35 -2.36
C ASN A 209 22.04 -18.02 -2.26
N THR A 210 21.38 -16.88 -2.46
CA THR A 210 21.97 -15.55 -2.40
C THR A 210 21.08 -14.58 -1.61
N PRO A 211 20.75 -14.87 -0.34
CA PRO A 211 19.91 -13.98 0.46
C PRO A 211 20.65 -12.69 0.83
N GLY A 212 19.96 -11.55 0.80
CA GLY A 212 20.42 -10.29 1.40
C GLY A 212 21.44 -9.51 0.57
N GLN A 213 21.66 -9.87 -0.72
CA GLN A 213 22.56 -9.15 -1.62
C GLN A 213 21.77 -8.29 -2.61
N ALA A 214 21.34 -7.13 -2.14
CA ALA A 214 20.42 -6.29 -2.89
C ALA A 214 20.85 -5.91 -4.34
N PRO A 215 22.14 -5.67 -4.68
CA PRO A 215 22.55 -5.46 -6.06
C PRO A 215 22.33 -6.70 -6.95
N SER A 216 22.70 -7.88 -6.45
CA SER A 216 22.55 -9.16 -7.16
C SER A 216 21.07 -9.49 -7.38
N GLU A 217 20.25 -9.26 -6.36
CA GLU A 217 18.79 -9.44 -6.44
C GLU A 217 18.18 -8.56 -7.54
N PHE A 218 18.52 -7.27 -7.58
CA PHE A 218 18.04 -6.37 -8.62
C PHE A 218 18.48 -6.82 -10.03
N ILE A 219 19.75 -7.20 -10.21
CA ILE A 219 20.26 -7.68 -11.49
C ILE A 219 19.54 -8.95 -11.93
N PHE A 220 19.28 -9.88 -11.01
CA PHE A 220 18.50 -11.09 -11.29
C PHE A 220 17.11 -10.76 -11.85
N LEU A 221 16.41 -9.78 -11.27
CA LEU A 221 15.10 -9.33 -11.78
C LEU A 221 15.19 -8.79 -13.20
N MET A 222 16.23 -8.01 -13.50
CA MET A 222 16.44 -7.46 -14.85
C MET A 222 16.69 -8.57 -15.86
N VAL A 223 17.50 -9.58 -15.50
CA VAL A 223 17.73 -10.75 -16.36
C VAL A 223 16.42 -11.49 -16.62
N VAL A 224 15.63 -11.78 -15.59
CA VAL A 224 14.34 -12.48 -15.75
C VAL A 224 13.36 -11.67 -16.60
N LEU A 225 13.27 -10.36 -16.37
CA LEU A 225 12.43 -9.44 -17.13
C LEU A 225 12.77 -9.50 -18.63
N PHE A 226 14.02 -9.21 -19.00
CA PHE A 226 14.40 -9.12 -20.41
C PHE A 226 14.46 -10.49 -21.08
N ALA A 227 14.87 -11.55 -20.38
CA ALA A 227 14.84 -12.91 -20.92
C ALA A 227 13.40 -13.36 -21.22
N SER A 228 12.46 -13.12 -20.31
CA SER A 228 11.04 -13.47 -20.53
C SER A 228 10.42 -12.65 -21.65
N ALA A 229 10.70 -11.34 -21.70
CA ALA A 229 10.26 -10.47 -22.78
C ALA A 229 10.81 -10.89 -24.16
N TYR A 230 12.08 -11.29 -24.23
CA TYR A 230 12.69 -11.80 -25.47
C TYR A 230 12.10 -13.15 -25.89
N LEU A 231 11.92 -14.08 -24.95
CA LEU A 231 11.27 -15.38 -25.20
C LEU A 231 9.82 -15.22 -25.69
N ALA A 232 9.09 -14.21 -25.20
CA ALA A 232 7.76 -13.88 -25.73
C ALA A 232 7.83 -13.54 -27.22
N GLY A 233 8.80 -12.72 -27.63
CA GLY A 233 9.05 -12.38 -29.03
C GLY A 233 9.32 -13.61 -29.90
N LEU A 234 10.16 -14.54 -29.43
CA LEU A 234 10.42 -15.81 -30.13
C LEU A 234 9.18 -16.70 -30.23
N ALA A 235 8.26 -16.60 -29.27
CA ALA A 235 6.99 -17.30 -29.29
C ALA A 235 5.94 -16.64 -30.21
N GLY A 236 6.28 -15.51 -30.85
CA GLY A 236 5.37 -14.71 -31.66
C GLY A 236 4.49 -13.76 -30.84
N ALA A 237 4.70 -13.67 -29.53
CA ALA A 237 4.00 -12.74 -28.65
C ALA A 237 4.73 -11.40 -28.52
N GLN A 238 4.03 -10.36 -28.10
CA GLN A 238 4.67 -9.07 -27.84
C GLN A 238 5.55 -9.16 -26.58
N PRO A 239 6.76 -8.54 -26.58
CA PRO A 239 7.66 -8.55 -25.41
C PRO A 239 7.01 -8.02 -24.12
N ILE A 240 6.02 -7.15 -24.25
CA ILE A 240 5.22 -6.59 -23.15
C ILE A 240 4.50 -7.70 -22.36
N ILE A 241 3.96 -8.72 -23.04
CA ILE A 241 3.32 -9.87 -22.39
C ILE A 241 4.35 -10.63 -21.55
N GLY A 242 5.57 -10.79 -22.05
CA GLY A 242 6.63 -11.47 -21.29
C GLY A 242 7.13 -10.69 -20.09
N ALA A 243 7.23 -9.37 -20.19
CA ALA A 243 7.51 -8.51 -19.06
C ALA A 243 6.42 -8.63 -17.98
N PHE A 244 5.14 -8.59 -18.38
CA PHE A 244 4.03 -8.76 -17.45
C PHE A 244 4.05 -10.12 -16.73
N LEU A 245 4.21 -11.22 -17.49
CA LEU A 245 4.24 -12.57 -16.92
C LEU A 245 5.44 -12.79 -16.00
N ALA A 246 6.60 -12.22 -16.34
CA ALA A 246 7.76 -12.22 -15.45
C ALA A 246 7.45 -11.54 -14.11
N GLY A 247 6.83 -10.35 -14.15
CA GLY A 247 6.43 -9.63 -12.94
C GLY A 247 5.40 -10.42 -12.13
N LEU A 248 4.37 -10.93 -12.79
CA LEU A 248 3.31 -11.72 -12.16
C LEU A 248 3.84 -12.98 -11.45
N THR A 249 4.81 -13.66 -12.07
CA THR A 249 5.40 -14.89 -11.51
C THR A 249 6.42 -14.63 -10.41
N LEU A 250 7.08 -13.47 -10.42
CA LEU A 250 8.01 -13.03 -9.38
C LEU A 250 7.35 -12.30 -8.21
N ASN A 251 6.10 -11.81 -8.35
CA ASN A 251 5.35 -11.08 -7.32
C ASN A 251 5.43 -11.74 -5.93
N ARG A 252 5.29 -13.07 -5.83
CA ARG A 252 5.35 -13.79 -4.55
C ARG A 252 6.74 -13.79 -3.89
N LEU A 253 7.79 -13.69 -4.71
CA LEU A 253 9.18 -13.72 -4.26
C LEU A 253 9.68 -12.32 -3.84
N ILE A 254 8.90 -11.26 -4.08
CA ILE A 254 9.29 -9.88 -3.79
C ILE A 254 8.15 -9.19 -3.04
N PRO A 255 8.18 -9.26 -1.70
CA PRO A 255 7.16 -8.60 -0.89
C PRO A 255 7.05 -7.11 -1.20
N ASN A 256 5.82 -6.59 -1.25
CA ASN A 256 5.55 -5.20 -1.63
C ASN A 256 6.21 -4.17 -0.70
N GLN A 257 6.40 -4.51 0.58
CA GLN A 257 6.99 -3.64 1.61
C GLN A 257 8.48 -3.96 1.89
N GLY A 258 9.15 -4.68 0.98
CA GLY A 258 10.56 -5.05 1.13
C GLY A 258 11.53 -4.05 0.49
N PRO A 259 12.82 -4.01 0.93
CA PRO A 259 13.83 -3.11 0.36
C PRO A 259 14.06 -3.30 -1.15
N LEU A 260 13.97 -4.54 -1.63
CA LEU A 260 14.13 -4.84 -3.06
C LEU A 260 13.03 -4.19 -3.89
N MET A 261 11.77 -4.23 -3.43
CA MET A 261 10.65 -3.61 -4.12
C MET A 261 10.83 -2.09 -4.25
N ASN A 262 11.27 -1.42 -3.17
CA ASN A 262 11.50 0.03 -3.21
C ASN A 262 12.60 0.41 -4.21
N ARG A 263 13.68 -0.38 -4.30
CA ARG A 263 14.72 -0.17 -5.32
C ARG A 263 14.17 -0.34 -6.74
N VAL A 264 13.31 -1.34 -6.96
CA VAL A 264 12.64 -1.56 -8.25
C VAL A 264 11.74 -0.35 -8.59
N ARG A 265 10.89 0.09 -7.65
CA ARG A 265 10.05 1.29 -7.83
C ARG A 265 10.88 2.53 -8.13
N PHE A 266 11.95 2.75 -7.37
CA PHE A 266 12.84 3.90 -7.53
C PHE A 266 13.49 3.93 -8.91
N VAL A 267 14.16 2.84 -9.32
CA VAL A 267 14.84 2.79 -10.63
C VAL A 267 13.85 2.90 -11.79
N GLY A 268 12.70 2.23 -11.68
CA GLY A 268 11.62 2.32 -12.65
C GLY A 268 11.10 3.74 -12.84
N ASN A 269 10.65 4.36 -11.74
CA ASN A 269 10.00 5.67 -11.77
C ASN A 269 10.98 6.82 -12.05
N ALA A 270 12.23 6.72 -11.58
CA ALA A 270 13.21 7.80 -11.73
C ALA A 270 13.93 7.80 -13.09
N LEU A 271 14.11 6.62 -13.71
CA LEU A 271 14.97 6.49 -14.89
C LEU A 271 14.24 5.87 -16.09
N PHE A 272 13.79 4.62 -15.97
CA PHE A 272 13.32 3.86 -17.15
C PHE A 272 11.96 4.34 -17.68
N ILE A 273 10.97 4.53 -16.81
CA ILE A 273 9.63 4.99 -17.21
C ILE A 273 9.69 6.38 -17.86
N PRO A 274 10.45 7.38 -17.34
CA PRO A 274 10.63 8.65 -18.01
C PRO A 274 11.23 8.57 -19.43
N PHE A 275 12.21 7.69 -19.66
CA PHE A 275 12.75 7.47 -21.03
C PHE A 275 11.68 6.95 -21.98
N PHE A 276 10.82 6.04 -21.52
CA PHE A 276 9.68 5.58 -22.31
C PHE A 276 8.73 6.74 -22.66
N LEU A 277 8.35 7.56 -21.68
CA LEU A 277 7.42 8.67 -21.88
C LEU A 277 7.96 9.72 -22.87
N ILE A 278 9.24 10.09 -22.74
CA ILE A 278 9.89 10.99 -23.70
C ILE A 278 9.95 10.34 -25.09
N SER A 279 10.34 9.07 -25.19
CA SER A 279 10.43 8.36 -26.47
C SER A 279 9.08 8.27 -27.20
N VAL A 280 7.97 8.16 -26.46
CA VAL A 280 6.60 8.26 -27.00
C VAL A 280 6.32 9.68 -27.50
N GLY A 281 6.66 10.71 -26.72
CA GLY A 281 6.52 12.10 -27.13
C GLY A 281 7.28 12.42 -28.43
N MET A 282 8.48 11.88 -28.58
CA MET A 282 9.33 12.11 -29.76
C MET A 282 8.78 11.52 -31.07
N LEU A 283 7.76 10.65 -31.01
CA LEU A 283 7.07 10.14 -32.20
C LEU A 283 6.06 11.15 -32.78
N VAL A 284 5.70 12.18 -32.01
CA VAL A 284 4.73 13.18 -32.44
C VAL A 284 5.36 14.09 -33.48
N ASP A 285 4.88 13.99 -34.72
CA ASP A 285 5.22 14.95 -35.76
C ASP A 285 4.21 16.11 -35.79
N VAL A 286 4.63 17.29 -35.32
CA VAL A 286 3.79 18.49 -35.31
C VAL A 286 3.52 19.00 -36.73
N ARG A 287 4.38 18.68 -37.71
CA ARG A 287 4.18 19.07 -39.13
C ARG A 287 3.05 18.29 -39.79
N VAL A 288 2.79 17.07 -39.31
CA VAL A 288 1.64 16.25 -39.73
C VAL A 288 0.32 16.91 -39.33
N LEU A 289 0.30 17.69 -38.24
CA LEU A 289 -0.84 18.53 -37.85
C LEU A 289 -1.10 19.68 -38.85
N ALA A 290 -0.10 20.07 -39.65
CA ALA A 290 -0.26 21.01 -40.76
C ALA A 290 -0.58 20.31 -42.11
N GLY A 291 -0.84 19.00 -42.09
CA GLY A 291 -1.11 18.18 -43.25
C GLY A 291 -2.51 18.33 -43.85
N SER A 292 -2.85 17.43 -44.78
CA SER A 292 -4.13 17.44 -45.50
C SER A 292 -5.32 17.18 -44.57
N ALA A 293 -6.48 17.77 -44.88
CA ALA A 293 -7.72 17.61 -44.10
C ALA A 293 -8.10 16.13 -43.85
N ARG A 294 -7.68 15.22 -44.75
CA ARG A 294 -7.90 13.77 -44.64
C ARG A 294 -7.24 13.17 -43.39
N ILE A 295 -6.05 13.62 -43.00
CA ILE A 295 -5.34 13.14 -41.80
C ILE A 295 -6.14 13.49 -40.54
N TRP A 296 -6.63 14.72 -40.46
CA TRP A 296 -7.42 15.18 -39.32
C TRP A 296 -8.77 14.47 -39.21
N ILE A 297 -9.46 14.26 -40.34
CA ILE A 297 -10.72 13.49 -40.36
C ILE A 297 -10.46 12.06 -39.87
N LEU A 298 -9.40 11.43 -40.37
CA LEU A 298 -9.04 10.06 -39.96
C LEU A 298 -8.64 9.99 -38.49
N ALA A 299 -7.80 10.91 -38.02
CA ALA A 299 -7.37 11.00 -36.63
C ALA A 299 -8.56 11.25 -35.68
N ALA A 300 -9.47 12.16 -36.03
CA ALA A 300 -10.68 12.43 -35.27
C ALA A 300 -11.61 11.22 -35.23
N THR A 301 -11.75 10.50 -36.35
CA THR A 301 -12.58 9.29 -36.42
C THR A 301 -11.99 8.17 -35.56
N ILE A 302 -10.70 7.85 -35.72
CA ILE A 302 -10.01 6.82 -34.94
C ILE A 302 -10.04 7.16 -33.44
N THR A 303 -9.71 8.41 -33.09
CA THR A 303 -9.73 8.88 -31.69
C THR A 303 -11.14 8.81 -31.11
N GLY A 304 -12.16 9.23 -31.87
CA GLY A 304 -13.57 9.12 -31.48
C GLY A 304 -13.98 7.67 -31.23
N MET A 305 -13.61 6.75 -32.11
CA MET A 305 -13.90 5.31 -31.93
C MET A 305 -13.22 4.73 -30.68
N VAL A 306 -11.96 5.09 -30.40
CA VAL A 306 -11.27 4.66 -29.16
C VAL A 306 -11.99 5.23 -27.95
N VAL A 307 -12.20 6.54 -27.90
CA VAL A 307 -12.79 7.23 -26.74
C VAL A 307 -14.18 6.69 -26.46
N VAL A 308 -15.05 6.63 -27.46
CA VAL A 308 -16.43 6.13 -27.29
C VAL A 308 -16.43 4.64 -26.97
N GLY A 309 -15.66 3.83 -27.71
CA GLY A 309 -15.64 2.38 -27.53
C GLY A 309 -15.08 1.96 -26.17
N LYS A 310 -13.99 2.59 -25.71
CA LYS A 310 -13.41 2.33 -24.39
C LYS A 310 -14.29 2.85 -23.26
N PHE A 311 -14.93 4.02 -23.45
CA PHE A 311 -15.88 4.55 -22.47
C PHE A 311 -17.08 3.63 -22.31
N ALA A 312 -17.67 3.19 -23.42
CA ALA A 312 -18.77 2.22 -23.41
C ALA A 312 -18.34 0.91 -22.73
N GLY A 313 -17.14 0.39 -23.04
CA GLY A 313 -16.64 -0.83 -22.42
C GLY A 313 -16.43 -0.73 -20.91
N ALA A 314 -15.87 0.40 -20.44
CA ALA A 314 -15.71 0.69 -19.03
C ALA A 314 -17.08 0.88 -18.33
N TRP A 315 -18.00 1.63 -18.94
CA TRP A 315 -19.34 1.88 -18.41
C TRP A 315 -20.19 0.60 -18.31
N ILE A 316 -20.17 -0.24 -19.34
CA ILE A 316 -20.85 -1.55 -19.32
C ILE A 316 -20.26 -2.42 -18.22
N SER A 317 -18.93 -2.51 -18.15
CA SER A 317 -18.25 -3.32 -17.14
C SER A 317 -18.51 -2.82 -15.71
N GLN A 318 -18.56 -1.50 -15.52
CA GLN A 318 -18.95 -0.86 -14.27
C GLN A 318 -20.33 -1.34 -13.82
N ARG A 319 -21.33 -1.36 -14.73
CA ARG A 319 -22.68 -1.84 -14.44
C ARG A 319 -22.74 -3.33 -14.16
N ILE A 320 -22.02 -4.15 -14.94
CA ILE A 320 -22.00 -5.62 -14.77
C ILE A 320 -21.37 -6.00 -13.42
N PHE A 321 -20.31 -5.31 -12.99
CA PHE A 321 -19.55 -5.65 -11.79
C PHE A 321 -19.97 -4.88 -10.54
N GLY A 322 -20.84 -3.89 -10.67
CA GLY A 322 -21.33 -3.07 -9.55
C GLY A 322 -20.29 -2.10 -9.00
N TYR A 323 -19.39 -1.60 -9.85
CA TYR A 323 -18.37 -0.60 -9.47
C TYR A 323 -18.97 0.80 -9.33
N SER A 324 -18.32 1.66 -8.52
CA SER A 324 -18.72 3.07 -8.38
C SER A 324 -18.53 3.83 -9.70
N ARG A 325 -19.10 5.04 -9.79
CA ARG A 325 -18.95 5.87 -11.00
C ARG A 325 -17.50 6.29 -11.19
N GLU A 326 -16.84 6.61 -10.08
CA GLU A 326 -15.44 6.99 -9.98
C GLU A 326 -14.56 5.81 -10.42
N GLU A 327 -14.86 4.60 -9.96
CA GLU A 327 -14.17 3.37 -10.40
C GLU A 327 -14.38 3.12 -11.90
N GLY A 328 -15.58 3.32 -12.43
CA GLY A 328 -15.85 3.21 -13.87
C GLY A 328 -15.02 4.19 -14.71
N ILE A 329 -14.90 5.44 -14.28
CA ILE A 329 -14.09 6.45 -14.97
C ILE A 329 -12.59 6.17 -14.79
N LEU A 330 -12.16 5.68 -13.63
CA LEU A 330 -10.79 5.20 -13.40
C LEU A 330 -10.45 4.07 -14.39
N MET A 331 -11.38 3.11 -14.60
CA MET A 331 -11.19 2.03 -15.56
C MET A 331 -11.04 2.54 -16.99
N PHE A 332 -11.85 3.53 -17.37
CA PHE A 332 -11.74 4.20 -18.66
C PHE A 332 -10.38 4.90 -18.81
N GLY A 333 -9.98 5.71 -17.83
CA GLY A 333 -8.69 6.42 -17.85
C GLY A 333 -7.48 5.48 -17.95
N LEU A 334 -7.55 4.30 -17.36
CA LEU A 334 -6.50 3.27 -17.45
C LEU A 334 -6.47 2.51 -18.78
N SER A 335 -7.59 2.45 -19.52
CA SER A 335 -7.73 1.61 -20.72
C SER A 335 -7.81 2.38 -22.05
N VAL A 336 -7.91 3.70 -21.99
CA VAL A 336 -7.88 4.58 -23.18
C VAL A 336 -6.49 4.72 -23.78
N PRO A 337 -5.41 4.94 -23.00
CA PRO A 337 -4.08 5.18 -23.56
C PRO A 337 -3.58 4.03 -24.44
N GLN A 338 -2.97 4.42 -25.57
CA GLN A 338 -2.30 3.55 -26.52
C GLN A 338 -0.80 3.86 -26.55
N ALA A 339 0.05 2.90 -26.94
CA ALA A 339 1.51 3.12 -26.98
C ALA A 339 2.24 2.22 -27.99
N ALA A 340 3.40 1.66 -27.63
CA ALA A 340 4.32 1.03 -28.59
C ALA A 340 3.74 -0.20 -29.31
N ALA A 341 2.91 -1.01 -28.64
CA ALA A 341 2.22 -2.15 -29.29
C ALA A 341 1.36 -1.69 -30.46
N THR A 342 0.64 -0.59 -30.28
CA THR A 342 -0.20 0.05 -31.30
C THR A 342 0.63 0.47 -32.51
N LEU A 343 1.80 1.08 -32.29
CA LEU A 343 2.71 1.47 -33.37
C LEU A 343 3.33 0.28 -34.09
N ALA A 344 3.69 -0.79 -33.37
CA ALA A 344 4.20 -2.00 -34.00
C ALA A 344 3.19 -2.61 -34.98
N VAL A 345 1.92 -2.76 -34.56
CA VAL A 345 0.85 -3.23 -35.44
C VAL A 345 0.63 -2.28 -36.62
N THR A 346 0.71 -0.97 -36.36
CA THR A 346 0.57 0.07 -37.39
C THR A 346 1.68 0.01 -38.43
N PHE A 347 2.93 -0.16 -38.04
CA PHE A 347 4.04 -0.29 -38.99
C PHE A 347 3.99 -1.60 -39.75
N VAL A 348 3.62 -2.72 -39.11
CA VAL A 348 3.40 -3.98 -39.85
C VAL A 348 2.29 -3.80 -40.89
N GLY A 349 1.19 -3.12 -40.53
CA GLY A 349 0.10 -2.79 -41.46
C GLY A 349 0.55 -1.92 -42.63
N LEU A 350 1.49 -1.00 -42.42
CA LEU A 350 2.13 -0.21 -43.48
C LEU A 350 3.01 -1.08 -44.39
N GLU A 351 3.84 -1.96 -43.80
CA GLU A 351 4.76 -2.85 -44.52
C GLU A 351 4.03 -3.86 -45.42
N ILE A 352 2.92 -4.43 -44.95
CA ILE A 352 2.08 -5.35 -45.74
C ILE A 352 1.14 -4.61 -46.71
N GLY A 353 1.23 -3.28 -46.80
CA GLY A 353 0.48 -2.46 -47.76
C GLY A 353 -1.00 -2.25 -47.43
N LEU A 354 -1.45 -2.57 -46.21
CA LEU A 354 -2.82 -2.31 -45.77
C LEU A 354 -3.04 -0.87 -45.31
N PHE A 355 -1.98 -0.19 -44.87
CA PHE A 355 -2.00 1.19 -44.43
C PHE A 355 -1.18 2.10 -45.35
N GLU A 356 -1.57 3.36 -45.36
CA GLU A 356 -0.84 4.49 -45.93
C GLU A 356 -0.23 5.30 -44.78
N GLU A 357 0.79 6.13 -45.03
CA GLU A 357 1.43 6.97 -44.01
C GLU A 357 0.42 7.85 -43.25
N THR A 358 -0.69 8.21 -43.89
CA THR A 358 -1.82 8.94 -43.28
C THR A 358 -2.43 8.20 -42.09
N VAL A 359 -2.55 6.87 -42.14
CA VAL A 359 -3.06 6.04 -41.03
C VAL A 359 -2.06 6.05 -39.88
N VAL A 360 -0.77 5.90 -40.18
CA VAL A 360 0.31 5.94 -39.18
C VAL A 360 0.27 7.26 -38.42
N ASN A 361 0.19 8.36 -39.17
CA ASN A 361 0.08 9.71 -38.66
C ASN A 361 -1.18 9.93 -37.81
N ALA A 362 -2.34 9.43 -38.27
CA ALA A 362 -3.58 9.49 -37.50
C ALA A 362 -3.51 8.70 -36.19
N VAL A 363 -2.87 7.53 -36.19
CA VAL A 363 -2.63 6.71 -35.00
C VAL A 363 -1.69 7.41 -34.02
N ILE A 364 -0.65 8.10 -34.50
CA ILE A 364 0.26 8.91 -33.66
C ILE A 364 -0.52 10.02 -32.95
N VAL A 365 -1.40 10.74 -33.66
CA VAL A 365 -2.27 11.78 -33.07
C VAL A 365 -3.20 11.18 -32.02
N MET A 366 -3.81 10.03 -32.31
CA MET A 366 -4.64 9.30 -31.35
C MET A 366 -3.84 8.89 -30.09
N ILE A 367 -2.62 8.36 -30.24
CA ILE A 367 -1.73 8.01 -29.11
C ILE A 367 -1.47 9.23 -28.23
N LEU A 368 -1.19 10.39 -28.84
CA LEU A 368 -0.98 11.63 -28.12
C LEU A 368 -2.24 12.03 -27.32
N ILE A 369 -3.39 12.15 -27.98
CA ILE A 369 -4.64 12.58 -27.33
C ILE A 369 -5.00 11.63 -26.19
N THR A 370 -5.01 10.33 -26.46
CA THR A 370 -5.35 9.31 -25.45
C THR A 370 -4.32 9.26 -24.31
N GLY A 371 -3.04 9.49 -24.61
CA GLY A 371 -1.95 9.58 -23.65
C GLY A 371 -2.01 10.82 -22.74
N LEU A 372 -2.69 11.90 -23.15
CA LEU A 372 -2.99 13.03 -22.28
C LEU A 372 -4.27 12.82 -21.45
N VAL A 373 -5.33 12.31 -22.09
CA VAL A 373 -6.65 12.15 -21.46
C VAL A 373 -6.60 11.09 -20.36
N GLY A 374 -6.00 9.93 -20.61
CA GLY A 374 -6.00 8.81 -19.64
C GLY A 374 -5.38 9.16 -18.30
N PRO A 375 -4.10 9.56 -18.23
CA PRO A 375 -3.44 9.95 -16.98
C PRO A 375 -4.17 11.07 -16.22
N SER A 376 -4.76 12.04 -16.93
CA SER A 376 -5.54 13.12 -16.32
C SER A 376 -6.79 12.61 -15.59
N LEU A 377 -7.52 11.69 -16.22
CA LEU A 377 -8.70 11.06 -15.60
C LEU A 377 -8.30 10.18 -14.41
N VAL A 378 -7.23 9.39 -14.56
CA VAL A 378 -6.73 8.53 -13.48
C VAL A 378 -6.30 9.34 -12.26
N GLU A 379 -5.60 10.47 -12.46
CA GLU A 379 -5.23 11.36 -11.37
C GLU A 379 -6.47 11.89 -10.63
N MET A 380 -7.42 12.44 -11.38
CA MET A 380 -8.58 13.12 -10.81
C MET A 380 -9.50 12.16 -10.06
N PHE A 381 -9.87 11.04 -10.69
CA PHE A 381 -10.82 10.08 -10.12
C PHE A 381 -10.14 9.10 -9.17
N GLY A 382 -8.87 8.76 -9.41
CA GLY A 382 -8.06 8.01 -8.46
C GLY A 382 -7.91 8.78 -7.14
N ARG A 383 -7.60 10.08 -7.18
CA ARG A 383 -7.51 10.88 -5.94
C ARG A 383 -8.84 10.91 -5.17
N ARG A 384 -9.99 10.98 -5.85
CA ARG A 384 -11.30 10.90 -5.20
C ARG A 384 -11.53 9.55 -4.52
N ILE A 385 -11.24 8.44 -5.21
CA ILE A 385 -11.35 7.09 -4.64
C ILE A 385 -10.42 6.93 -3.43
N ALA A 386 -9.19 7.44 -3.51
CA ALA A 386 -8.24 7.38 -2.40
C ALA A 386 -8.76 8.16 -1.17
N LEU A 387 -9.30 9.36 -1.37
CA LEU A 387 -9.92 10.16 -0.31
C LEU A 387 -11.18 9.51 0.28
N GLU A 388 -12.03 8.90 -0.57
CA GLU A 388 -13.20 8.14 -0.10
C GLU A 388 -12.79 6.92 0.71
N GLU A 389 -11.71 6.22 0.32
CA GLU A 389 -11.17 5.12 1.11
C GLU A 389 -10.60 5.58 2.45
N GLU A 390 -10.02 6.77 2.52
CA GLU A 390 -9.51 7.38 3.75
C GLU A 390 -10.64 7.87 4.67
N GLN A 391 -11.75 8.35 4.10
CA GLN A 391 -12.92 8.84 4.85
C GLN A 391 -13.86 7.73 5.36
N LYS A 392 -13.65 6.46 4.97
CA LYS A 392 -14.44 5.34 5.49
C LYS A 392 -14.33 5.30 7.02
N PRO A 393 -15.43 5.03 7.75
CA PRO A 393 -15.40 4.96 9.21
C PRO A 393 -14.27 4.04 9.66
N TYR A 394 -13.39 4.55 10.52
CA TYR A 394 -12.28 3.78 11.06
C TYR A 394 -12.82 2.49 11.65
N ASP A 395 -12.48 1.36 11.03
CA ASP A 395 -12.81 0.05 11.57
C ASP A 395 -11.81 -0.24 12.69
N PRO A 396 -12.24 -0.34 13.96
CA PRO A 396 -11.33 -0.65 15.07
C PRO A 396 -10.65 -2.01 14.91
N SER A 397 -11.25 -2.92 14.12
CA SER A 397 -10.62 -4.18 13.77
C SER A 397 -9.44 -4.01 12.82
N GLU A 398 -9.33 -2.85 12.15
CA GLU A 398 -8.25 -2.46 11.24
C GLU A 398 -7.10 -1.67 11.91
N ALA A 399 -7.21 -1.39 13.21
CA ALA A 399 -6.24 -0.59 13.97
C ALA A 399 -4.77 -0.97 13.71
N PRO A 400 -3.87 0.02 13.54
CA PRO A 400 -2.47 -0.22 13.29
C PRO A 400 -1.83 -0.92 14.48
N GLN A 401 -1.07 -1.99 14.21
CA GLN A 401 -0.37 -2.73 15.25
C GLN A 401 0.93 -2.01 15.60
N ARG A 402 1.16 -1.76 16.89
CA ARG A 402 2.45 -1.28 17.39
C ARG A 402 3.34 -2.49 17.64
N ILE A 403 4.34 -2.65 16.79
CA ILE A 403 5.18 -3.86 16.76
C ILE A 403 6.49 -3.60 17.48
N LEU A 404 6.86 -4.48 18.41
CA LEU A 404 8.18 -4.51 19.06
C LEU A 404 8.90 -5.81 18.72
N ILE A 405 10.19 -5.70 18.43
CA ILE A 405 11.02 -6.83 18.01
C ILE A 405 12.25 -6.90 18.91
N PRO A 406 12.31 -7.84 19.87
CA PRO A 406 13.53 -8.07 20.62
C PRO A 406 14.60 -8.68 19.70
N ILE A 407 15.69 -7.97 19.47
CA ILE A 407 16.80 -8.42 18.63
C ILE A 407 17.95 -8.85 19.53
N SER A 408 18.39 -10.09 19.34
CA SER A 408 19.57 -10.65 20.01
C SER A 408 20.61 -11.21 19.03
N ASN A 409 20.25 -11.36 17.76
CA ASN A 409 21.13 -11.91 16.72
C ASN A 409 20.88 -11.17 15.39
N PRO A 410 21.91 -10.53 14.81
CA PRO A 410 21.77 -9.81 13.54
C PRO A 410 21.37 -10.73 12.38
N ALA A 411 21.83 -11.99 12.37
CA ALA A 411 21.53 -12.94 11.30
C ALA A 411 20.04 -13.29 11.19
N THR A 412 19.28 -13.10 12.27
CA THR A 412 17.82 -13.34 12.29
C THR A 412 17.01 -12.04 12.30
N ALA A 413 17.65 -10.88 12.45
CA ALA A 413 16.98 -9.59 12.61
C ALA A 413 16.17 -9.21 11.36
N GLU A 414 16.75 -9.37 10.17
CA GLU A 414 16.07 -9.07 8.90
C GLU A 414 14.80 -9.91 8.74
N ALA A 415 14.86 -11.20 9.03
CA ALA A 415 13.72 -12.09 8.90
C ALA A 415 12.59 -11.75 9.91
N LEU A 416 12.93 -11.24 11.10
CA LEU A 416 11.95 -10.72 12.05
C LEU A 416 11.32 -9.41 11.56
N LEU A 417 12.13 -8.52 10.98
CA LEU A 417 11.68 -7.26 10.39
C LEU A 417 10.76 -7.51 9.19
N ASP A 418 11.04 -8.51 8.35
CA ASP A 418 10.18 -8.87 7.23
C ASP A 418 8.77 -9.27 7.70
N ILE A 419 8.64 -10.06 8.77
CA ILE A 419 7.33 -10.36 9.37
C ILE A 419 6.67 -9.06 9.87
N ALA A 420 7.45 -8.18 10.50
CA ALA A 420 6.95 -6.92 11.01
C ALA A 420 6.44 -6.00 9.89
N PHE A 421 7.14 -5.92 8.76
CA PHE A 421 6.71 -5.15 7.58
C PHE A 421 5.38 -5.71 7.03
N MET A 422 5.26 -7.04 6.90
CA MET A 422 4.02 -7.67 6.46
C MET A 422 2.84 -7.40 7.41
N LEU A 423 3.07 -7.43 8.74
CA LEU A 423 2.04 -7.20 9.75
C LEU A 423 1.65 -5.73 9.92
N ARG A 424 2.62 -4.81 9.79
CA ARG A 424 2.40 -3.36 9.88
C ARG A 424 1.40 -2.89 8.83
N GLY A 425 1.52 -3.43 7.61
CA GLY A 425 0.70 -3.01 6.48
C GLY A 425 1.12 -1.64 5.94
N SER A 426 0.87 -1.42 4.64
CA SER A 426 1.35 -0.23 3.92
C SER A 426 0.66 1.09 4.31
N ARG A 427 -0.43 1.04 5.08
CA ARG A 427 -1.21 2.22 5.52
C ARG A 427 -0.91 2.67 6.94
N SER A 428 -0.21 1.85 7.73
CA SER A 428 0.14 2.24 9.09
C SER A 428 1.26 3.27 9.04
N GLU A 429 1.17 4.30 9.89
CA GLU A 429 2.27 5.24 10.14
C GLU A 429 3.08 4.87 11.39
N GLU A 430 2.56 3.94 12.21
CA GLU A 430 3.21 3.54 13.46
C GLU A 430 4.62 2.97 13.19
N PRO A 431 5.64 3.40 13.94
CA PRO A 431 6.99 2.88 13.79
C PRO A 431 7.12 1.47 14.35
N ILE A 432 8.08 0.72 13.80
CA ILE A 432 8.52 -0.55 14.40
C ILE A 432 9.53 -0.23 15.51
N HIS A 433 9.48 -0.98 16.60
CA HIS A 433 10.35 -0.79 17.77
C HIS A 433 11.31 -1.99 17.95
N PRO A 434 12.44 -2.05 17.23
CA PRO A 434 13.49 -2.98 17.54
C PRO A 434 14.05 -2.68 18.93
N LEU A 435 14.10 -3.69 19.78
CA LEU A 435 14.53 -3.56 21.16
C LEU A 435 15.76 -4.44 21.39
N MET A 436 16.79 -3.89 22.00
CA MET A 436 17.89 -4.66 22.57
C MET A 436 17.97 -4.46 24.07
N VAL A 437 18.02 -5.56 24.82
CA VAL A 437 18.11 -5.55 26.29
C VAL A 437 19.49 -5.99 26.73
N VAL A 438 20.19 -5.11 27.44
CA VAL A 438 21.49 -5.36 28.07
C VAL A 438 21.26 -5.73 29.54
N SER A 439 21.88 -6.83 29.97
CA SER A 439 21.72 -7.34 31.34
C SER A 439 22.70 -6.66 32.31
N GLU A 440 22.19 -6.10 33.42
CA GLU A 440 23.03 -5.55 34.50
C GLU A 440 23.94 -6.62 35.13
N ALA A 441 23.47 -7.87 35.19
CA ALA A 441 24.22 -8.98 35.78
C ALA A 441 25.51 -9.33 35.03
N SER A 442 25.64 -8.89 33.76
CA SER A 442 26.80 -9.11 32.90
C SER A 442 27.79 -7.94 32.91
N GLY A 443 27.63 -7.00 33.85
CA GLY A 443 28.51 -5.85 34.04
C GLY A 443 28.00 -4.55 33.44
N GLY A 444 26.85 -4.54 32.74
CA GLY A 444 26.12 -3.33 32.32
C GLY A 444 26.97 -2.20 31.76
N SER A 445 28.08 -2.51 31.08
CA SER A 445 29.10 -1.53 30.73
C SER A 445 28.68 -0.74 29.49
N ASP A 446 29.14 0.50 29.37
CA ASP A 446 28.92 1.35 28.20
C ASP A 446 29.31 0.65 26.88
N ALA A 447 30.30 -0.24 26.92
CA ALA A 447 30.70 -1.06 25.78
C ALA A 447 29.61 -2.05 25.31
N GLN A 448 28.85 -2.66 26.23
CA GLN A 448 27.75 -3.56 25.87
C GLN A 448 26.54 -2.79 25.32
N VAL A 449 26.29 -1.59 25.86
CA VAL A 449 25.28 -0.67 25.33
C VAL A 449 25.65 -0.22 23.92
N ALA A 450 26.91 0.16 23.69
CA ALA A 450 27.39 0.54 22.36
C ALA A 450 27.30 -0.60 21.35
N GLU A 451 27.60 -1.84 21.75
CA GLU A 451 27.44 -3.01 20.86
C GLU A 451 25.96 -3.30 20.58
N ALA A 452 25.07 -3.09 21.56
CA ALA A 452 23.62 -3.18 21.35
C ALA A 452 23.10 -2.13 20.36
N GLU A 453 23.56 -0.88 20.50
CA GLU A 453 23.23 0.22 19.57
C GLU A 453 23.75 -0.06 18.16
N LYS A 454 24.96 -0.59 18.03
CA LYS A 454 25.54 -1.00 16.75
C LYS A 454 24.70 -2.09 16.08
N MET A 455 24.23 -3.08 16.83
CA MET A 455 23.32 -4.11 16.32
C MET A 455 21.96 -3.54 15.90
N LEU A 456 21.39 -2.62 16.68
CA LEU A 456 20.15 -1.92 16.31
C LEU A 456 20.34 -1.06 15.05
N GLY A 457 21.53 -0.49 14.84
CA GLY A 457 21.89 0.23 13.62
C GLY A 457 21.67 -0.60 12.36
N HIS A 458 21.94 -1.91 12.40
CA HIS A 458 21.66 -2.81 11.27
C HIS A 458 20.16 -2.90 10.96
N ALA A 459 19.31 -3.03 11.99
CA ALA A 459 17.87 -3.05 11.84
C ALA A 459 17.31 -1.73 11.27
N VAL A 460 17.88 -0.60 11.71
CA VAL A 460 17.53 0.73 11.20
C VAL A 460 17.90 0.87 9.72
N ILE A 461 19.12 0.47 9.31
CA ILE A 461 19.55 0.53 7.91
C ILE A 461 18.67 -0.35 7.02
N TYR A 462 18.36 -1.57 7.47
CA TYR A 462 17.51 -2.50 6.73
C TYR A 462 16.11 -1.92 6.52
N ALA A 463 15.49 -1.42 7.59
CA ALA A 463 14.15 -0.82 7.53
C ALA A 463 14.10 0.50 6.76
N ALA A 464 15.17 1.31 6.81
CA ALA A 464 15.29 2.49 5.97
C ALA A 464 15.30 2.12 4.48
N GLY A 465 15.92 1.00 4.11
CA GLY A 465 15.85 0.46 2.75
C GLY A 465 14.42 0.08 2.32
N ALA A 466 13.57 -0.31 3.27
CA ALA A 466 12.15 -0.57 3.08
C ALA A 466 11.26 0.68 3.27
N GLU A 467 11.84 1.86 3.55
CA GLU A 467 11.12 3.09 3.88
C GLU A 467 10.13 2.94 5.05
N VAL A 468 10.44 2.02 5.97
CA VAL A 468 9.61 1.77 7.16
C VAL A 468 10.19 2.56 8.35
N PRO A 469 9.38 3.40 9.02
CA PRO A 469 9.82 4.14 10.19
C PRO A 469 10.15 3.19 11.35
N VAL A 470 11.29 3.42 11.97
CA VAL A 470 11.83 2.59 13.06
C VAL A 470 12.31 3.48 14.20
N VAL A 471 11.95 3.09 15.43
CA VAL A 471 12.45 3.69 16.67
C VAL A 471 13.24 2.62 17.42
N PRO A 472 14.58 2.60 17.30
CA PRO A 472 15.40 1.63 18.02
C PRO A 472 15.36 1.93 19.53
N LEU A 473 15.22 0.89 20.34
CA LEU A 473 15.17 0.98 21.80
C LEU A 473 16.32 0.18 22.40
N THR A 474 17.15 0.82 23.21
CA THR A 474 18.17 0.16 24.03
C THR A 474 17.74 0.22 25.49
N ARG A 475 17.73 -0.92 26.18
CA ARG A 475 17.29 -1.01 27.58
C ARG A 475 18.31 -1.75 28.42
N VAL A 476 18.66 -1.19 29.57
CA VAL A 476 19.42 -1.88 30.62
C VAL A 476 18.44 -2.41 31.66
N ALA A 477 18.55 -3.70 32.00
CA ALA A 477 17.66 -4.34 32.97
C ALA A 477 18.37 -5.45 33.75
N ARG A 478 17.86 -5.76 34.95
CA ARG A 478 18.35 -6.88 35.79
C ARG A 478 18.25 -8.24 35.11
N ASN A 479 17.26 -8.42 34.25
CA ASN A 479 17.09 -9.61 33.43
C ASN A 479 16.41 -9.23 32.10
N ILE A 480 16.64 -10.06 31.08
CA ILE A 480 16.15 -9.81 29.72
C ILE A 480 14.62 -9.75 29.65
N PRO A 481 13.85 -10.72 30.21
CA PRO A 481 12.37 -10.71 30.11
C PRO A 481 11.73 -9.44 30.65
N THR A 482 12.16 -8.98 31.82
CA THR A 482 11.61 -7.76 32.43
C THR A 482 12.00 -6.51 31.63
N GLY A 483 13.19 -6.48 31.04
CA GLY A 483 13.57 -5.41 30.10
C GLY A 483 12.66 -5.38 28.88
N ILE A 484 12.34 -6.54 28.30
CA ILE A 484 11.40 -6.64 27.17
C ILE A 484 9.99 -6.22 27.60
N ALA A 485 9.48 -6.71 28.72
CA ALA A 485 8.15 -6.38 29.23
C ALA A 485 7.97 -4.87 29.48
N ARG A 486 9.00 -4.20 30.02
CA ARG A 486 9.02 -2.74 30.16
C ARG A 486 9.04 -2.03 28.82
N GLY A 487 9.88 -2.48 27.89
CA GLY A 487 9.91 -1.95 26.53
C GLY A 487 8.54 -2.00 25.87
N ILE A 488 7.83 -3.14 25.97
CA ILE A 488 6.45 -3.31 25.46
C ILE A 488 5.50 -2.28 26.07
N ALA A 489 5.57 -2.05 27.38
CA ALA A 489 4.69 -1.11 28.06
C ALA A 489 4.96 0.34 27.64
N GLU A 490 6.22 0.72 27.50
CA GLU A 490 6.65 2.09 27.18
C GLU A 490 6.38 2.47 25.71
N SER A 491 6.68 1.57 24.77
CA SER A 491 6.34 1.74 23.35
C SER A 491 4.85 1.51 23.08
N ARG A 492 4.11 1.01 24.09
CA ARG A 492 2.70 0.61 23.99
C ARG A 492 2.49 -0.42 22.88
N SER A 493 3.40 -1.36 22.75
CA SER A 493 3.35 -2.37 21.69
C SER A 493 2.20 -3.34 21.91
N SER A 494 1.39 -3.52 20.87
CA SER A 494 0.28 -4.49 20.83
C SER A 494 0.73 -5.88 20.36
N THR A 495 1.85 -5.91 19.64
CA THR A 495 2.39 -7.12 19.00
C THR A 495 3.88 -7.22 19.27
N VAL A 496 4.34 -8.41 19.65
CA VAL A 496 5.75 -8.73 19.88
C VAL A 496 6.17 -9.84 18.93
N ILE A 497 7.25 -9.64 18.19
CA ILE A 497 7.82 -10.66 17.30
C ILE A 497 9.20 -11.01 17.83
N ILE A 498 9.43 -12.26 18.18
CA ILE A 498 10.66 -12.69 18.86
C ILE A 498 11.20 -13.98 18.25
N GLY A 499 12.50 -13.98 17.96
CA GLY A 499 13.22 -15.13 17.42
C GLY A 499 13.41 -16.25 18.45
N TRP A 500 13.35 -17.50 18.00
CA TRP A 500 13.69 -18.68 18.80
C TRP A 500 14.77 -19.54 18.12
N ASP A 501 15.79 -19.93 18.89
CA ASP A 501 16.91 -20.74 18.41
C ASP A 501 16.54 -22.23 18.21
N GLY A 502 15.40 -22.68 18.73
CA GLY A 502 14.92 -24.06 18.60
C GLY A 502 15.53 -25.06 19.57
N ARG A 503 16.32 -24.61 20.57
CA ARG A 503 16.94 -25.51 21.55
C ARG A 503 16.04 -25.70 22.77
N ARG A 504 15.95 -26.94 23.28
CA ARG A 504 15.23 -27.24 24.53
C ARG A 504 16.01 -26.73 25.73
N SER A 505 15.31 -26.14 26.70
CA SER A 505 15.84 -25.95 28.05
C SER A 505 15.68 -27.23 28.88
N PRO A 506 16.70 -27.67 29.65
CA PRO A 506 16.65 -28.87 30.48
C PRO A 506 15.54 -28.89 31.57
N GLN A 507 14.93 -27.74 31.89
CA GLN A 507 14.11 -27.54 33.09
C GLN A 507 12.58 -27.43 32.84
N GLN A 508 11.99 -28.29 32.00
CA GLN A 508 10.53 -28.29 31.72
C GLN A 508 9.94 -26.98 31.15
N ARG A 509 10.78 -26.16 30.52
CA ARG A 509 10.44 -24.88 29.90
C ARG A 509 10.21 -25.03 28.38
N ILE A 510 9.18 -24.37 27.81
CA ILE A 510 8.67 -24.61 26.44
C ILE A 510 9.68 -24.11 25.40
N PHE A 511 10.21 -22.90 25.59
CA PHE A 511 11.13 -22.26 24.65
C PHE A 511 12.46 -21.81 25.27
N GLY A 512 12.57 -21.82 26.60
CA GLY A 512 13.73 -21.32 27.32
C GLY A 512 13.35 -20.39 28.47
N THR A 513 14.33 -20.02 29.30
CA THR A 513 14.04 -19.24 30.51
C THR A 513 13.49 -17.86 30.21
N VAL A 514 13.98 -17.20 29.15
CA VAL A 514 13.61 -15.83 28.79
C VAL A 514 12.21 -15.76 28.18
N LEU A 515 11.93 -16.60 27.19
CA LEU A 515 10.67 -16.52 26.45
C LEU A 515 9.47 -16.96 27.29
N ASP A 516 9.63 -18.01 28.09
CA ASP A 516 8.54 -18.47 28.99
C ASP A 516 8.22 -17.38 30.04
N GLN A 517 9.25 -16.74 30.60
CA GLN A 517 9.05 -15.61 31.53
C GLN A 517 8.45 -14.39 30.85
N LEU A 518 8.79 -14.12 29.58
CA LEU A 518 8.18 -13.05 28.82
C LEU A 518 6.68 -13.31 28.61
N LEU A 519 6.32 -14.53 28.22
CA LEU A 519 4.92 -14.94 28.07
C LEU A 519 4.16 -14.76 29.40
N ASP A 520 4.75 -15.13 30.54
CA ASP A 520 4.12 -14.92 31.85
C ASP A 520 3.94 -13.42 32.22
N GLN A 521 4.77 -12.52 31.67
CA GLN A 521 4.80 -11.09 32.03
C GLN A 521 4.01 -10.17 31.09
N THR A 522 3.70 -10.60 29.87
CA THR A 522 2.95 -9.79 28.88
C THR A 522 1.60 -10.42 28.59
N ARG A 523 0.56 -9.64 28.27
CA ARG A 523 -0.73 -10.15 27.76
C ARG A 523 -0.98 -9.86 26.29
N GLN A 524 0.00 -9.24 25.62
CA GLN A 524 -0.08 -8.83 24.22
C GLN A 524 0.02 -10.03 23.27
N LEU A 525 -0.24 -9.79 21.98
CA LEU A 525 -0.01 -10.77 20.91
C LEU A 525 1.49 -11.04 20.79
N VAL A 526 1.92 -12.30 20.90
CA VAL A 526 3.34 -12.69 20.76
C VAL A 526 3.49 -13.71 19.63
N LEU A 527 4.36 -13.41 18.67
CA LEU A 527 4.79 -14.31 17.61
C LEU A 527 6.19 -14.81 17.93
N VAL A 528 6.28 -16.09 18.25
CA VAL A 528 7.56 -16.78 18.47
C VAL A 528 7.97 -17.43 17.17
N THR A 529 9.04 -16.94 16.57
CA THR A 529 9.39 -17.28 15.18
C THR A 529 10.71 -18.04 15.13
N LYS A 530 10.75 -19.14 14.40
CA LYS A 530 11.97 -19.77 13.93
C LYS A 530 11.89 -19.83 12.42
N LEU A 531 12.79 -19.14 11.73
CA LEU A 531 12.81 -19.06 10.27
C LEU A 531 14.09 -19.70 9.77
N GLY A 532 13.97 -20.72 8.94
CA GLY A 532 15.09 -21.47 8.35
C GLY A 532 15.19 -21.25 6.84
N HIS A 533 14.18 -20.64 6.22
CA HIS A 533 14.19 -20.21 4.83
C HIS A 533 13.70 -18.77 4.68
N PRO A 534 14.11 -18.05 3.62
CA PRO A 534 13.58 -16.73 3.31
C PRO A 534 12.05 -16.75 3.14
N LEU A 535 11.35 -15.87 3.85
CA LEU A 535 9.88 -15.88 3.92
C LEU A 535 9.21 -15.77 2.54
N ASN A 536 9.80 -14.99 1.64
CA ASN A 536 9.35 -14.80 0.25
C ASN A 536 9.37 -16.10 -0.59
N THR A 537 10.04 -17.17 -0.15
CA THR A 537 10.03 -18.47 -0.83
C THR A 537 8.91 -19.39 -0.36
N THR A 538 8.11 -18.97 0.63
CA THR A 538 7.03 -19.76 1.23
C THR A 538 5.91 -20.05 0.23
N LYS A 539 5.54 -21.33 0.09
CA LYS A 539 4.50 -21.75 -0.87
C LYS A 539 3.09 -21.75 -0.29
N ARG A 540 2.95 -22.12 0.98
CA ARG A 540 1.68 -22.19 1.71
C ARG A 540 1.95 -22.04 3.20
N ILE A 541 0.91 -21.62 3.92
CA ILE A 541 0.91 -21.56 5.38
C ILE A 541 0.08 -22.71 5.92
N VAL A 542 0.66 -23.53 6.80
CA VAL A 542 -0.06 -24.60 7.49
C VAL A 542 -0.46 -24.08 8.86
N LEU A 543 -1.73 -23.70 9.03
CA LEU A 543 -2.26 -23.12 10.26
C LEU A 543 -2.85 -24.20 11.18
N VAL A 544 -2.23 -24.46 12.32
CA VAL A 544 -2.79 -25.36 13.34
C VAL A 544 -3.71 -24.56 14.26
N VAL A 545 -4.97 -24.97 14.35
CA VAL A 545 -6.01 -24.35 15.20
C VAL A 545 -6.44 -25.33 16.29
N PRO A 546 -6.06 -25.10 17.56
CA PRO A 546 -6.46 -25.92 18.69
C PRO A 546 -7.98 -25.90 18.96
N PRO A 547 -8.52 -26.90 19.69
CA PRO A 547 -9.91 -26.88 20.12
C PRO A 547 -10.17 -25.67 21.03
N GLY A 548 -11.33 -25.05 20.86
CA GLY A 548 -11.73 -23.91 21.69
C GLY A 548 -11.09 -22.57 21.32
N SER A 549 -10.21 -22.50 20.31
CA SER A 549 -9.54 -21.27 19.88
C SER A 549 -10.49 -20.12 19.59
N LYS A 550 -11.66 -20.39 19.00
CA LYS A 550 -12.69 -19.37 18.71
C LYS A 550 -13.21 -18.61 19.94
N HIS A 551 -13.10 -19.19 21.14
CA HIS A 551 -13.55 -18.53 22.37
C HIS A 551 -12.45 -17.65 22.99
N HIS A 552 -11.24 -17.66 22.43
CA HIS A 552 -10.15 -16.84 22.92
C HIS A 552 -10.36 -15.38 22.45
N PRO A 553 -10.27 -14.37 23.33
CA PRO A 553 -10.53 -12.98 22.98
C PRO A 553 -9.62 -12.46 21.85
N GLY A 554 -8.33 -12.82 21.88
CA GLY A 554 -7.37 -12.49 20.82
C GLY A 554 -7.42 -13.33 19.53
N PHE A 555 -8.36 -14.27 19.36
CA PHE A 555 -8.38 -15.18 18.21
C PHE A 555 -8.48 -14.45 16.87
N LEU A 556 -9.38 -13.47 16.75
CA LEU A 556 -9.58 -12.73 15.51
C LEU A 556 -8.33 -11.94 15.10
N LEU A 557 -7.64 -11.33 16.08
CA LEU A 557 -6.38 -10.61 15.85
C LEU A 557 -5.26 -11.56 15.41
N ALA A 558 -5.16 -12.73 16.05
CA ALA A 558 -4.20 -13.76 15.65
C ALA A 558 -4.48 -14.25 14.22
N LEU A 559 -5.74 -14.57 13.89
CA LEU A 559 -6.15 -14.97 12.54
C LEU A 559 -5.87 -13.87 11.52
N ARG A 560 -6.18 -12.60 11.84
CA ARG A 560 -5.87 -11.45 11.00
C ARG A 560 -4.37 -11.35 10.71
N SER A 561 -3.53 -11.52 11.73
CA SER A 561 -2.07 -11.47 11.59
C SER A 561 -1.56 -12.56 10.65
N VAL A 562 -2.10 -13.78 10.76
CA VAL A 562 -1.78 -14.88 9.83
C VAL A 562 -2.25 -14.56 8.41
N LYS A 563 -3.47 -14.02 8.24
CA LYS A 563 -4.00 -13.64 6.93
C LYS A 563 -3.23 -12.48 6.29
N LEU A 564 -2.72 -11.52 7.07
CA LEU A 564 -1.86 -10.45 6.58
C LEU A 564 -0.55 -11.00 6.02
N ILE A 565 0.14 -11.87 6.77
CA ILE A 565 1.35 -12.56 6.30
C ILE A 565 1.05 -13.38 5.04
N ALA A 566 -0.04 -14.15 5.04
CA ALA A 566 -0.45 -14.96 3.90
C ALA A 566 -0.74 -14.12 2.65
N ASN A 567 -1.38 -12.96 2.83
CA ASN A 567 -1.73 -12.06 1.74
C ASN A 567 -0.50 -11.43 1.11
N GLU A 568 0.43 -10.92 1.92
CA GLU A 568 1.67 -10.31 1.43
C GLU A 568 2.61 -11.35 0.78
N LEU A 569 2.56 -12.62 1.22
CA LEU A 569 3.28 -13.73 0.57
C LEU A 569 2.56 -14.31 -0.65
N GLY A 570 1.29 -13.94 -0.89
CA GLY A 570 0.44 -14.58 -1.91
C GLY A 570 0.28 -16.09 -1.71
N ALA A 571 0.34 -16.56 -0.46
CA ALA A 571 0.36 -17.97 -0.10
C ALA A 571 -1.01 -18.42 0.44
N PRO A 572 -1.58 -19.55 -0.05
CA PRO A 572 -2.79 -20.11 0.52
C PRO A 572 -2.56 -20.62 1.94
N ILE A 573 -3.62 -20.62 2.74
CA ILE A 573 -3.60 -21.15 4.11
C ILE A 573 -4.29 -22.52 4.11
N ARG A 574 -3.64 -23.53 4.66
CA ARG A 574 -4.28 -24.81 5.00
C ARG A 574 -4.44 -24.88 6.50
N ALA A 575 -5.67 -24.79 6.99
CA ALA A 575 -5.98 -24.80 8.41
C ALA A 575 -6.37 -26.19 8.92
N LEU A 576 -5.58 -26.69 9.85
CA LEU A 576 -5.78 -27.96 10.55
C LEU A 576 -6.51 -27.69 11.87
N VAL A 577 -7.80 -27.98 11.93
CA VAL A 577 -8.64 -27.77 13.13
C VAL A 577 -8.64 -29.03 13.98
N VAL A 578 -8.01 -28.97 15.15
CA VAL A 578 -7.92 -30.11 16.06
C VAL A 578 -9.15 -30.18 16.94
N ARG A 579 -9.87 -31.31 16.91
CA ARG A 579 -11.06 -31.56 17.76
C ARG A 579 -12.10 -30.43 17.74
N GLY A 580 -12.37 -29.84 16.58
CA GLY A 580 -13.39 -28.81 16.40
C GLY A 580 -14.11 -28.88 15.05
N ASP A 581 -15.29 -28.27 14.99
CA ASP A 581 -16.07 -28.14 13.76
C ASP A 581 -15.49 -27.02 12.87
N THR A 582 -15.08 -27.37 11.66
CA THR A 582 -14.48 -26.45 10.68
C THR A 582 -15.46 -25.38 10.21
N SER A 583 -16.76 -25.69 10.12
CA SER A 583 -17.78 -24.79 9.54
C SER A 583 -17.93 -23.47 10.32
N ARG A 584 -17.69 -23.49 11.63
CA ARG A 584 -17.76 -22.29 12.47
C ARG A 584 -16.55 -21.38 12.29
N TYR A 585 -15.37 -21.95 12.08
CA TYR A 585 -14.17 -21.17 11.81
C TYR A 585 -14.20 -20.58 10.40
N GLU A 586 -14.79 -21.28 9.44
CA GLU A 586 -15.01 -20.79 8.09
C GLU A 586 -15.89 -19.53 8.07
N LYS A 587 -16.96 -19.49 8.88
CA LYS A 587 -17.79 -18.28 9.05
C LYS A 587 -17.00 -17.10 9.63
N LEU A 588 -16.25 -17.32 10.71
CA LEU A 588 -15.41 -16.27 11.33
C LEU A 588 -14.32 -15.77 10.37
N ASN A 589 -13.79 -16.63 9.50
CA ASN A 589 -12.80 -16.24 8.50
C ASN A 589 -13.34 -15.22 7.47
N LEU A 590 -14.64 -15.28 7.15
CA LEU A 590 -15.28 -14.31 6.24
C LEU A 590 -15.37 -12.91 6.85
N GLU A 591 -15.42 -12.81 8.18
CA GLU A 591 -15.47 -11.54 8.91
C GLU A 591 -14.09 -10.87 9.02
N VAL A 592 -12.99 -11.64 8.94
CA VAL A 592 -11.62 -11.14 9.10
C VAL A 592 -10.98 -10.84 7.74
N LYS A 593 -10.63 -9.59 7.47
CA LYS A 593 -9.85 -9.18 6.28
C LYS A 593 -8.34 -9.29 6.52
N PRO A 594 -7.50 -9.45 5.47
CA PRO A 594 -7.83 -9.64 4.06
C PRO A 594 -8.41 -11.03 3.77
N GLN A 595 -9.05 -11.23 2.61
CA GLN A 595 -9.47 -12.57 2.18
C GLN A 595 -8.33 -13.27 1.45
N VAL A 596 -8.05 -14.51 1.85
CA VAL A 596 -6.96 -15.33 1.33
C VAL A 596 -7.51 -16.74 1.08
N PRO A 597 -7.10 -17.43 0.00
CA PRO A 597 -7.51 -18.82 -0.24
C PRO A 597 -7.17 -19.69 0.96
N MET A 598 -8.20 -20.29 1.58
CA MET A 598 -8.06 -21.04 2.82
C MET A 598 -8.80 -22.37 2.73
N GLU A 599 -8.07 -23.47 2.93
CA GLU A 599 -8.61 -24.83 2.98
C GLU A 599 -8.68 -25.29 4.44
N TRP A 600 -9.80 -25.90 4.84
CA TRP A 600 -10.02 -26.37 6.21
C TRP A 600 -10.00 -27.90 6.25
N GLU A 601 -9.20 -28.45 7.14
CA GLU A 601 -9.10 -29.89 7.36
C GLU A 601 -9.27 -30.21 8.85
N PHE A 602 -10.08 -31.23 9.12
CA PHE A 602 -10.37 -31.66 10.48
C PHE A 602 -9.35 -32.69 10.96
N VAL A 603 -8.90 -32.54 12.21
CA VAL A 603 -8.00 -33.49 12.88
C VAL A 603 -8.69 -34.03 14.13
N ASP A 604 -9.06 -35.32 14.11
CA ASP A 604 -9.84 -35.97 15.18
C ASP A 604 -9.16 -35.93 16.55
N ARG A 605 -7.82 -36.05 16.58
CA ARG A 605 -7.04 -36.20 17.82
C ARG A 605 -5.67 -35.54 17.68
N TRP A 606 -5.18 -34.96 18.78
CA TRP A 606 -3.81 -34.41 18.87
C TRP A 606 -2.72 -35.41 18.46
N SER A 607 -2.92 -36.71 18.75
CA SER A 607 -1.99 -37.78 18.35
C SER A 607 -1.79 -37.88 16.84
N ASN A 608 -2.77 -37.45 16.05
CA ASN A 608 -2.75 -37.57 14.59
C ASN A 608 -2.10 -36.34 13.94
N LEU A 609 -1.99 -35.22 14.67
CA LEU A 609 -1.45 -33.97 14.14
C LEU A 609 0.01 -34.11 13.72
N LEU A 610 0.90 -34.61 14.59
CA LEU A 610 2.32 -34.73 14.27
C LEU A 610 2.59 -35.73 13.13
N PRO A 611 1.97 -36.93 13.08
CA PRO A 611 2.07 -37.81 11.92
C PRO A 611 1.61 -37.14 10.62
N MET A 612 0.49 -36.41 10.64
CA MET A 612 0.02 -35.67 9.47
C MET A 612 1.02 -34.60 9.03
N LEU A 613 1.54 -33.81 9.97
CA LEU A 613 2.56 -32.80 9.67
C LEU A 613 3.83 -33.46 9.09
N ARG A 614 4.31 -34.58 9.66
CA ARG A 614 5.46 -35.33 9.11
C ARG A 614 5.27 -35.76 7.66
N GLN A 615 4.08 -36.26 7.34
CA GLN A 615 3.82 -36.84 6.02
C GLN A 615 3.56 -35.76 4.97
N GLN A 616 3.01 -34.62 5.38
CA GLN A 616 2.47 -33.62 4.45
C GLN A 616 3.33 -32.37 4.31
N LEU A 617 4.17 -32.03 5.30
CA LEU A 617 4.99 -30.82 5.25
C LEU A 617 6.06 -30.88 4.17
N GLN A 618 6.23 -29.75 3.48
CA GLN A 618 7.30 -29.52 2.51
C GLN A 618 8.32 -28.53 3.11
N PRO A 619 9.57 -28.51 2.62
CA PRO A 619 10.60 -27.59 3.11
C PRO A 619 10.20 -26.11 3.03
N ASP A 620 9.44 -25.75 1.99
CA ASP A 620 9.02 -24.36 1.73
C ASP A 620 7.68 -23.98 2.43
N ASP A 621 7.20 -24.80 3.37
CA ASP A 621 5.99 -24.52 4.14
C ASP A 621 6.31 -23.66 5.37
N LEU A 622 5.45 -22.67 5.66
CA LEU A 622 5.49 -21.96 6.94
C LEU A 622 4.42 -22.55 7.87
N VAL A 623 4.86 -23.23 8.93
CA VAL A 623 3.93 -23.78 9.93
C VAL A 623 3.56 -22.70 10.93
N VAL A 624 2.28 -22.38 11.06
CA VAL A 624 1.79 -21.42 12.05
C VAL A 624 0.92 -22.15 13.04
N VAL A 625 1.22 -22.05 14.34
CA VAL A 625 0.46 -22.72 15.39
C VAL A 625 -0.18 -21.67 16.26
N LEU A 626 -1.51 -21.64 16.29
CA LEU A 626 -2.22 -20.91 17.34
C LEU A 626 -2.00 -21.66 18.65
N SER A 627 -1.46 -20.97 19.64
CA SER A 627 -1.21 -21.51 20.98
C SER A 627 -2.10 -20.82 22.00
N ALA A 628 -2.01 -21.26 23.24
CA ALA A 628 -2.72 -20.67 24.37
C ALA A 628 -1.82 -20.68 25.60
N ARG A 629 -1.90 -19.61 26.39
CA ARG A 629 -1.15 -19.48 27.65
C ARG A 629 -1.74 -20.44 28.70
N ARG A 630 -0.92 -20.84 29.68
CA ARG A 630 -1.38 -21.70 30.78
C ARG A 630 -2.54 -21.04 31.51
N GLY A 631 -3.64 -21.78 31.69
CA GLY A 631 -4.85 -21.28 32.34
C GLY A 631 -5.91 -20.70 31.39
N ALA A 632 -5.59 -20.45 30.12
CA ALA A 632 -6.58 -20.04 29.12
C ALA A 632 -7.47 -21.22 28.68
N LEU A 633 -8.71 -20.93 28.25
CA LEU A 633 -9.71 -21.94 27.88
C LEU A 633 -9.26 -22.88 26.73
N ALA A 634 -8.45 -22.37 25.80
CA ALA A 634 -7.91 -23.12 24.67
C ALA A 634 -6.59 -23.86 24.99
N TRP A 635 -6.10 -23.80 26.23
CA TRP A 635 -4.85 -24.45 26.63
C TRP A 635 -4.97 -25.97 26.64
N HIS A 636 -3.91 -26.64 26.17
CA HIS A 636 -3.80 -28.08 26.15
C HIS A 636 -2.33 -28.50 26.32
N ARG A 637 -2.07 -29.60 27.05
CA ARG A 637 -0.70 -30.08 27.35
C ARG A 637 0.16 -30.32 26.11
N GLU A 638 -0.44 -30.75 25.01
CA GLU A 638 0.28 -30.98 23.75
C GLU A 638 0.84 -29.69 23.11
N LEU A 639 0.21 -28.53 23.35
CA LEU A 639 0.72 -27.24 22.88
C LEU A 639 2.09 -26.88 23.46
N GLU A 640 2.42 -27.41 24.65
CA GLU A 640 3.72 -27.20 25.30
C GLU A 640 4.83 -28.06 24.69
N ARG A 641 4.45 -29.19 24.07
CA ARG A 641 5.40 -30.13 23.47
C ARG A 641 5.64 -29.85 22.00
N LEU A 642 4.63 -29.29 21.34
CA LEU A 642 4.57 -29.12 19.91
C LEU A 642 5.69 -28.23 19.34
N PRO A 643 6.09 -27.08 19.93
CA PRO A 643 7.19 -26.28 19.40
C PRO A 643 8.52 -27.05 19.32
N ALA A 644 8.85 -27.80 20.38
CA ALA A 644 10.06 -28.64 20.39
C ALA A 644 9.95 -29.80 19.40
N GLN A 645 8.76 -30.39 19.24
CA GLN A 645 8.55 -31.43 18.23
C GLN A 645 8.69 -30.86 16.82
N LEU A 646 8.14 -29.68 16.52
CA LEU A 646 8.32 -28.98 15.25
C LEU A 646 9.79 -28.70 14.95
N ALA A 647 10.57 -28.26 15.94
CA ALA A 647 12.01 -28.04 15.77
C ALA A 647 12.77 -29.31 15.34
N HIS A 648 12.29 -30.51 15.71
CA HIS A 648 12.86 -31.80 15.29
C HIS A 648 12.24 -32.38 14.01
N LEU A 649 11.08 -31.86 13.58
CA LEU A 649 10.30 -32.39 12.47
C LEU A 649 10.81 -31.94 11.09
N GLY A 650 11.70 -30.95 11.03
CA GLY A 650 12.29 -30.47 9.80
C GLY A 650 11.53 -29.43 8.97
N PRO A 651 10.41 -28.77 9.37
CA PRO A 651 10.06 -27.53 8.69
C PRO A 651 11.18 -26.52 8.95
N GLU A 652 11.71 -25.91 7.87
CA GLU A 652 12.75 -24.88 8.01
C GLU A 652 12.18 -23.70 8.82
N SER A 653 10.89 -23.36 8.63
CA SER A 653 10.26 -22.21 9.30
C SER A 653 8.93 -22.52 9.98
N PHE A 654 8.76 -22.03 11.22
CA PHE A 654 7.49 -22.02 11.93
C PHE A 654 7.31 -20.81 12.84
N VAL A 655 6.05 -20.48 13.13
CA VAL A 655 5.62 -19.41 14.03
C VAL A 655 4.63 -19.95 15.04
N ILE A 656 4.90 -19.76 16.33
CA ILE A 656 3.92 -20.01 17.39
C ILE A 656 3.28 -18.68 17.77
N VAL A 657 1.97 -18.58 17.59
CA VAL A 657 1.20 -17.37 17.86
C VAL A 657 0.49 -17.53 19.20
N PHE A 658 0.84 -16.68 20.16
CA PHE A 658 0.14 -16.55 21.43
C PHE A 658 -0.82 -15.37 21.32
N PRO A 659 -2.14 -15.62 21.19
CA PRO A 659 -3.12 -14.55 21.00
C PRO A 659 -3.18 -13.60 22.21
N SER A 660 -3.60 -12.36 21.97
CA SER A 660 -3.77 -11.36 23.03
C SER A 660 -4.86 -11.78 24.02
N GLU A 661 -4.58 -11.63 25.32
CA GLU A 661 -5.56 -11.77 26.40
C GLU A 661 -6.20 -10.43 26.78
N VAL A 662 -5.68 -9.32 26.25
CA VAL A 662 -6.29 -8.00 26.42
C VAL A 662 -7.53 -7.98 25.55
N GLU A 663 -8.70 -7.93 26.19
CA GLU A 663 -9.97 -7.75 25.50
C GLU A 663 -9.88 -6.48 24.65
N GLN A 664 -10.19 -6.57 23.35
CA GLN A 664 -10.19 -5.39 22.49
C GLN A 664 -11.06 -4.28 23.10
N ALA A 665 -12.05 -4.61 23.95
CA ALA A 665 -12.83 -3.66 24.74
C ALA A 665 -12.01 -2.73 25.65
N ALA A 666 -10.90 -3.19 26.23
CA ALA A 666 -10.01 -2.35 27.02
C ALA A 666 -9.14 -1.41 26.14
N GLN A 667 -9.01 -1.69 24.83
CA GLN A 667 -8.58 -0.72 23.82
C GLN A 667 -9.76 0.07 23.21
N ARG A 668 -11.01 -0.43 23.29
CA ARG A 668 -12.23 0.28 22.87
C ARG A 668 -12.49 1.52 23.71
N ASP A 669 -12.04 1.56 24.97
CA ASP A 669 -12.09 2.75 25.83
C ASP A 669 -11.06 3.84 25.48
N PHE A 670 -10.30 3.68 24.40
CA PHE A 670 -9.46 4.75 23.84
C PHE A 670 -10.00 5.35 22.53
N SER A 671 -11.09 4.78 21.96
CA SER A 671 -11.82 5.41 20.84
C SER A 671 -13.12 6.08 21.28
N GLY A 672 -13.57 5.85 22.51
CA GLY A 672 -14.50 6.75 23.16
C GLY A 672 -13.72 7.97 23.58
N THR A 673 -13.87 9.08 22.86
CA THR A 673 -13.37 10.39 23.28
C THR A 673 -13.79 10.57 24.75
N ILE A 674 -12.86 10.73 25.68
CA ILE A 674 -13.17 11.06 27.09
C ILE A 674 -13.53 12.54 27.19
N LEU A 675 -13.05 13.35 26.23
CA LEU A 675 -13.35 14.79 26.13
C LEU A 675 -14.83 15.18 26.32
N PRO A 676 -15.85 14.53 25.71
CA PRO A 676 -17.26 14.85 25.91
C PRO A 676 -17.76 14.52 27.31
N ARG A 677 -17.09 13.62 28.06
CA ARG A 677 -17.44 13.32 29.45
C ARG A 677 -16.82 14.33 30.41
N ALA A 678 -15.58 14.76 30.17
CA ALA A 678 -14.88 15.74 31.01
C ALA A 678 -15.30 17.20 30.74
N LEU A 679 -15.74 17.50 29.50
CA LEU A 679 -16.26 18.80 29.08
C LEU A 679 -17.78 18.84 29.26
N LYS A 680 -18.24 19.57 30.27
CA LYS A 680 -19.67 19.87 30.45
C LYS A 680 -20.04 21.14 29.66
N PRO A 681 -21.29 21.27 29.17
CA PRO A 681 -21.76 22.47 28.48
C PRO A 681 -21.48 23.77 29.24
N GLU A 682 -21.56 23.72 30.56
CA GLU A 682 -21.34 24.84 31.48
C GLU A 682 -19.87 25.31 31.53
N ARG A 683 -18.91 24.44 31.16
CA ARG A 683 -17.46 24.70 31.21
C ARG A 683 -16.90 25.25 29.90
N VAL A 684 -17.79 25.66 28.99
CA VAL A 684 -17.44 26.23 27.69
C VAL A 684 -17.79 27.71 27.68
N VAL A 685 -16.81 28.55 27.34
CA VAL A 685 -17.00 30.00 27.17
C VAL A 685 -16.71 30.36 25.71
N PHE A 686 -17.78 30.64 24.97
CA PHE A 686 -17.70 31.19 23.61
C PHE A 686 -17.42 32.69 23.66
N ASP A 687 -16.75 33.21 22.62
CA ASP A 687 -16.53 34.63 22.39
C ASP A 687 -15.86 35.36 23.58
N MET A 688 -14.83 34.74 24.15
CA MET A 688 -14.03 35.34 25.20
C MET A 688 -13.31 36.60 24.68
N PRO A 689 -13.44 37.76 25.36
CA PRO A 689 -12.79 38.99 24.94
C PRO A 689 -11.27 38.88 25.02
N ARG A 690 -10.55 39.76 24.33
CA ARG A 690 -9.10 39.84 24.47
C ARG A 690 -8.71 40.29 25.89
N VAL A 691 -8.24 39.33 26.68
CA VAL A 691 -7.86 39.52 28.08
C VAL A 691 -6.52 38.84 28.40
N PRO A 692 -5.83 39.24 29.48
CA PRO A 692 -4.66 38.51 29.99
C PRO A 692 -5.01 37.09 30.44
N LEU A 693 -4.03 36.17 30.36
CA LEU A 693 -4.13 34.78 30.84
C LEU A 693 -4.83 34.63 32.20
N GLU A 694 -4.47 35.47 33.18
CA GLU A 694 -5.03 35.44 34.54
C GLU A 694 -6.56 35.62 34.53
N GLN A 695 -7.06 36.57 33.74
CA GLN A 695 -8.50 36.83 33.62
C GLN A 695 -9.21 35.73 32.82
N ALA A 696 -8.55 35.16 31.80
CA ALA A 696 -9.10 34.05 31.04
C ALA A 696 -9.27 32.79 31.91
N VAL A 697 -8.24 32.42 32.66
CA VAL A 697 -8.26 31.27 33.60
C VAL A 697 -9.32 31.48 34.68
N ASP A 698 -9.39 32.66 35.29
CA ASP A 698 -10.42 32.96 36.29
C ASP A 698 -11.84 32.88 35.71
N THR A 699 -12.05 33.34 34.48
CA THR A 699 -13.35 33.29 33.81
C THR A 699 -13.79 31.85 33.57
N LEU A 700 -12.88 30.98 33.13
CA LEU A 700 -13.17 29.55 32.94
C LEU A 700 -13.43 28.86 34.28
N LEU A 701 -12.59 29.07 35.29
CA LEU A 701 -12.75 28.41 36.60
C LEU A 701 -14.01 28.85 37.34
N LYS A 702 -14.47 30.10 37.16
CA LYS A 702 -15.73 30.59 37.74
C LYS A 702 -16.96 29.83 37.26
N THR A 703 -16.91 29.16 36.10
CA THR A 703 -18.04 28.36 35.61
C THR A 703 -18.37 27.18 36.52
N GLU A 704 -17.40 26.70 37.31
CA GLU A 704 -17.59 25.55 38.21
C GLU A 704 -17.33 25.91 39.69
N PHE A 705 -16.32 26.74 39.96
CA PHE A 705 -15.85 27.00 41.32
C PHE A 705 -16.32 28.36 41.87
N ALA A 706 -17.44 28.91 41.38
CA ALA A 706 -17.99 30.20 41.84
C ALA A 706 -18.21 30.25 43.36
N ASP A 707 -18.66 29.13 43.94
CA ASP A 707 -19.02 29.03 45.36
C ASP A 707 -17.82 28.71 46.29
N ASP A 708 -16.64 28.38 45.73
CA ASP A 708 -15.41 28.10 46.49
C ASP A 708 -14.25 28.99 46.00
N VAL A 709 -14.33 30.27 46.38
CA VAL A 709 -13.34 31.30 46.03
C VAL A 709 -11.91 30.93 46.49
N GLY A 710 -11.79 30.18 47.59
CA GLY A 710 -10.50 29.74 48.13
C GLY A 710 -9.84 28.65 47.28
N ARG A 711 -10.61 27.69 46.75
CA ARG A 711 -10.12 26.69 45.80
C ARG A 711 -9.86 27.30 44.42
N LEU A 712 -10.75 28.17 43.94
CA LEU A 712 -10.57 28.88 42.66
C LEU A 712 -9.24 29.63 42.60
N ARG A 713 -8.95 30.47 43.61
CA ARG A 713 -7.69 31.25 43.65
C ARG A 713 -6.45 30.37 43.68
N ARG A 714 -6.50 29.23 44.40
CA ARG A 714 -5.36 28.29 44.46
C ARG A 714 -5.08 27.65 43.11
N ILE A 715 -6.11 27.19 42.41
CA ILE A 715 -5.99 26.54 41.09
C ILE A 715 -5.54 27.57 40.05
N SER A 716 -6.17 28.76 40.04
CA SER A 716 -5.81 29.85 39.12
C SER A 716 -4.33 30.24 39.26
N ASN A 717 -3.86 30.47 40.49
CA ASN A 717 -2.46 30.80 40.74
C ASN A 717 -1.51 29.68 40.28
N ALA A 718 -1.85 28.41 40.49
CA ALA A 718 -1.02 27.27 40.06
C ALA A 718 -0.89 27.21 38.53
N LEU A 719 -1.99 27.38 37.80
CA LEU A 719 -2.02 27.37 36.34
C LEU A 719 -1.23 28.55 35.75
N VAL A 720 -1.48 29.77 36.25
CA VAL A 720 -0.81 30.98 35.77
C VAL A 720 0.70 30.93 36.05
N THR A 721 1.11 30.42 37.21
CA THR A 721 2.53 30.28 37.56
C THR A 721 3.20 29.26 36.64
N SER A 722 2.58 28.11 36.39
CA SER A 722 3.10 27.09 35.49
C SER A 722 3.28 27.61 34.05
N GLU A 723 2.33 28.39 33.53
CA GLU A 723 2.43 28.97 32.18
C GLU A 723 3.50 30.05 32.05
N LYS A 724 3.78 30.79 33.13
CA LYS A 724 4.87 31.77 33.17
C LYS A 724 6.25 31.08 33.17
N GLU A 725 6.35 29.86 33.69
CA GLU A 725 7.59 29.08 33.73
C GLU A 725 7.85 28.32 32.42
N SER A 726 6.81 27.74 31.80
CA SER A 726 6.91 27.02 30.53
C SER A 726 5.60 27.13 29.74
N SER A 727 5.70 27.50 28.46
CA SER A 727 4.54 27.55 27.56
C SER A 727 3.92 26.17 27.38
N THR A 728 2.59 26.07 27.46
CA THR A 728 1.82 24.89 27.01
C THR A 728 1.16 25.09 25.65
N GLU A 729 1.73 25.96 24.81
CA GLU A 729 1.31 26.11 23.42
C GLU A 729 1.64 24.83 22.63
N ILE A 730 0.60 24.16 22.13
CA ILE A 730 0.75 22.91 21.36
C ILE A 730 0.98 23.21 19.88
N GLN A 731 0.35 24.29 19.39
CA GLN A 731 0.52 24.82 18.05
C GLN A 731 0.14 26.32 18.06
N PRO A 732 0.53 27.09 17.04
CA PRO A 732 0.26 28.54 17.00
C PRO A 732 -1.21 28.86 17.32
N GLY A 733 -1.42 29.60 18.41
CA GLY A 733 -2.74 30.06 18.82
C GLY A 733 -3.58 29.08 19.64
N VAL A 734 -3.04 27.92 20.06
CA VAL A 734 -3.75 26.95 20.92
C VAL A 734 -2.91 26.54 22.13
N VAL A 735 -3.47 26.74 23.31
CA VAL A 735 -2.79 26.55 24.60
C VAL A 735 -3.56 25.60 25.51
N VAL A 736 -2.83 24.83 26.32
CA VAL A 736 -3.42 23.83 27.21
C VAL A 736 -2.92 23.95 28.66
N PRO A 737 -3.31 25.02 29.39
CA PRO A 737 -2.97 25.12 30.81
C PRO A 737 -3.54 23.95 31.59
N HIS A 738 -2.71 23.36 32.45
CA HIS A 738 -3.06 22.11 33.10
C HIS A 738 -2.52 22.06 34.54
N ALA A 739 -3.30 21.46 35.44
CA ALA A 739 -2.91 21.31 36.84
C ALA A 739 -3.47 20.03 37.47
N ARG A 740 -2.76 19.54 38.48
CA ARG A 740 -3.25 18.48 39.35
C ARG A 740 -3.78 19.08 40.64
N VAL A 741 -4.99 18.68 41.05
CA VAL A 741 -5.69 19.30 42.19
C VAL A 741 -6.07 18.23 43.21
N GLU A 742 -5.77 18.50 44.49
CA GLU A 742 -6.16 17.64 45.60
C GLU A 742 -7.68 17.72 45.86
N GLY A 743 -8.31 16.57 46.08
CA GLY A 743 -9.75 16.47 46.36
C GLY A 743 -10.67 16.52 45.12
N LEU A 744 -10.13 16.46 43.90
CA LEU A 744 -10.89 16.14 42.69
C LEU A 744 -11.10 14.63 42.59
N THR A 745 -12.32 14.20 42.26
CA THR A 745 -12.67 12.78 42.05
C THR A 745 -12.64 12.35 40.58
N GLU A 746 -12.76 13.31 39.66
CA GLU A 746 -12.77 13.09 38.20
C GLU A 746 -12.02 14.23 37.48
N PRO A 747 -11.45 13.98 36.29
CA PRO A 747 -10.85 15.04 35.50
C PRO A 747 -11.89 16.02 34.96
N MET A 748 -11.51 17.30 34.86
CA MET A 748 -12.37 18.38 34.39
C MET A 748 -11.66 19.11 33.25
N LEU A 749 -12.38 19.30 32.15
CA LEU A 749 -11.91 20.08 31.00
C LEU A 749 -12.77 21.32 30.85
N PHE A 750 -12.13 22.45 30.62
CA PHE A 750 -12.77 23.72 30.28
C PHE A 750 -12.25 24.18 28.92
N LEU A 751 -13.12 24.84 28.14
CA LEU A 751 -12.78 25.34 26.82
C LEU A 751 -13.16 26.83 26.72
N GLY A 752 -12.19 27.67 26.42
CA GLY A 752 -12.41 29.06 26.03
C GLY A 752 -12.08 29.28 24.56
N ILE A 753 -12.98 29.97 23.85
CA ILE A 753 -12.82 30.33 22.45
C ILE A 753 -12.79 31.84 22.35
N SER A 754 -11.66 32.40 21.90
CA SER A 754 -11.46 33.84 21.72
C SER A 754 -11.05 34.15 20.29
N ARG A 755 -11.94 34.78 19.53
CA ARG A 755 -11.65 35.21 18.15
C ARG A 755 -10.73 36.44 18.09
N GLU A 756 -10.73 37.24 19.15
CA GLU A 756 -9.85 38.41 19.32
C GLU A 756 -8.47 38.06 19.90
N GLY A 757 -8.34 36.86 20.48
CA GLY A 757 -7.12 36.29 21.04
C GLY A 757 -6.88 36.64 22.51
N ILE A 758 -6.42 35.67 23.28
CA ILE A 758 -6.05 35.77 24.70
C ILE A 758 -4.55 36.07 24.79
N GLU A 759 -4.16 37.01 25.66
CA GLU A 759 -2.77 37.41 25.81
C GLU A 759 -2.02 36.43 26.72
N PHE A 760 -1.06 35.71 26.12
CA PHE A 760 -0.18 34.79 26.81
C PHE A 760 1.25 35.35 26.86
N PRO A 761 1.95 35.28 28.01
CA PRO A 761 3.30 35.83 28.14
C PRO A 761 4.36 35.13 27.27
N THR A 762 4.10 33.88 26.89
CA THR A 762 5.08 32.95 26.31
C THR A 762 4.78 32.55 24.87
N THR A 763 3.68 33.01 24.27
CA THR A 763 3.29 32.69 22.88
C THR A 763 3.71 33.80 21.91
N GLN A 764 4.00 33.44 20.65
CA GLN A 764 4.36 34.43 19.62
C GLN A 764 3.14 35.20 19.08
N GLN A 765 1.94 34.64 19.24
CA GLN A 765 0.66 35.22 18.82
C GLN A 765 -0.38 35.01 19.93
N PRO A 766 -1.42 35.87 20.02
CA PRO A 766 -2.52 35.67 20.97
C PRO A 766 -3.20 34.31 20.79
N ALA A 767 -3.48 33.62 21.89
CA ALA A 767 -4.11 32.30 21.86
C ALA A 767 -5.61 32.42 21.56
N GLN A 768 -6.09 31.73 20.53
CA GLN A 768 -7.50 31.75 20.14
C GLN A 768 -8.32 30.64 20.82
N LEU A 769 -7.67 29.54 21.21
CA LEU A 769 -8.28 28.44 21.95
C LEU A 769 -7.48 28.16 23.22
N ILE A 770 -8.17 28.08 24.35
CA ILE A 770 -7.61 27.68 25.65
C ILE A 770 -8.33 26.43 26.16
N PHE A 771 -7.58 25.34 26.34
CA PHE A 771 -8.07 24.12 26.96
C PHE A 771 -7.50 24.00 28.37
N LEU A 772 -8.32 24.27 29.40
CA LEU A 772 -7.87 24.17 30.78
C LEU A 772 -8.21 22.79 31.33
N LEU A 773 -7.18 22.00 31.68
CA LEU A 773 -7.33 20.62 32.16
C LEU A 773 -6.96 20.50 33.64
N LEU A 774 -7.91 20.07 34.47
CA LEU A 774 -7.68 19.74 35.88
C LEU A 774 -7.83 18.24 36.09
N SER A 775 -6.83 17.60 36.70
CA SER A 775 -6.88 16.17 37.01
C SER A 775 -6.70 15.89 38.51
N PRO A 776 -7.23 14.78 39.04
CA PRO A 776 -6.98 14.33 40.41
C PRO A 776 -5.49 14.18 40.72
N ALA A 777 -5.04 14.69 41.86
CA ALA A 777 -3.63 14.59 42.27
C ALA A 777 -3.14 13.14 42.46
N GLU A 778 -4.03 12.23 42.83
CA GLU A 778 -3.72 10.81 43.11
C GLU A 778 -3.55 9.94 41.84
N GLN A 779 -3.86 10.48 40.65
CA GLN A 779 -3.86 9.72 39.38
C GLN A 779 -2.95 10.35 38.30
N PRO A 780 -1.62 10.35 38.49
CA PRO A 780 -0.67 11.02 37.59
C PRO A 780 -0.62 10.44 36.17
N GLN A 781 -0.95 9.15 36.01
CA GLN A 781 -0.99 8.50 34.68
C GLN A 781 -2.21 8.92 33.86
N GLU A 782 -3.34 9.21 34.51
CA GLU A 782 -4.56 9.68 33.84
C GLU A 782 -4.38 11.12 33.36
N HIS A 783 -3.72 11.97 34.14
CA HIS A 783 -3.41 13.34 33.74
C HIS A 783 -2.64 13.44 32.42
N LEU A 784 -1.59 12.63 32.23
CA LEU A 784 -0.82 12.60 30.98
C LEU A 784 -1.62 11.99 29.81
N ARG A 785 -2.54 11.07 30.10
CA ARG A 785 -3.44 10.50 29.10
C ARG A 785 -4.40 11.56 28.56
N ASP A 786 -5.04 12.31 29.45
CA ASP A 786 -6.00 13.36 29.12
C ASP A 786 -5.32 14.49 28.31
N LEU A 787 -4.12 14.90 28.73
CA LEU A 787 -3.34 15.91 28.01
C LEU A 787 -2.95 15.46 26.60
N ALA A 788 -2.53 14.20 26.44
CA ALA A 788 -2.24 13.63 25.13
C ALA A 788 -3.49 13.50 24.24
N GLU A 789 -4.68 13.44 24.82
CA GLU A 789 -5.95 13.42 24.07
C GLU A 789 -6.30 14.81 23.54
N VAL A 790 -6.20 15.84 24.39
CA VAL A 790 -6.36 17.25 23.97
C VAL A 790 -5.33 17.61 22.90
N ALA A 791 -4.06 17.22 23.08
CA ALA A 791 -3.00 17.45 22.10
C ALA A 791 -3.33 16.81 20.74
N ARG A 792 -3.75 15.54 20.73
CA ARG A 792 -4.12 14.82 19.49
C ARG A 792 -5.32 15.43 18.79
N LEU A 793 -6.31 15.91 19.54
CA LEU A 793 -7.44 16.62 18.97
C LEU A 793 -6.98 17.87 18.21
N VAL A 794 -6.15 18.68 18.86
CA VAL A 794 -5.67 19.96 18.31
C VAL A 794 -4.70 19.76 17.14
N SER A 795 -3.86 18.71 17.17
CA SER A 795 -2.90 18.41 16.09
C SER A 795 -3.53 17.79 14.82
N SER A 796 -4.82 17.44 14.85
CA SER A 796 -5.49 16.86 13.67
C SER A 796 -5.93 17.93 12.67
N ALA A 797 -5.65 17.69 11.38
CA ALA A 797 -5.89 18.66 10.31
C ALA A 797 -7.38 19.10 10.24
N GLY A 798 -7.63 20.41 10.16
CA GLY A 798 -8.96 21.00 10.04
C GLY A 798 -9.72 21.21 11.36
N ARG A 799 -9.45 20.41 12.41
CA ARG A 799 -10.25 20.46 13.65
C ARG A 799 -10.20 21.78 14.41
N VAL A 800 -9.05 22.47 14.40
CA VAL A 800 -8.93 23.77 15.08
C VAL A 800 -9.77 24.85 14.41
N GLN A 801 -9.89 24.79 13.08
CA GLN A 801 -10.78 25.69 12.35
C GLN A 801 -12.24 25.41 12.72
N ASP A 802 -12.64 24.13 12.76
CA ASP A 802 -13.99 23.72 13.15
C ASP A 802 -14.36 24.20 14.57
N LEU A 803 -13.41 24.11 15.52
CA LEU A 803 -13.60 24.59 16.89
C LEU A 803 -13.73 26.11 17.00
N LEU A 804 -13.00 26.88 16.19
CA LEU A 804 -13.09 28.34 16.15
C LEU A 804 -14.43 28.83 15.54
N GLU A 805 -14.98 28.04 14.60
CA GLU A 805 -16.25 28.31 13.95
C GLU A 805 -17.47 27.90 14.80
N ALA A 806 -17.27 27.04 15.79
CA ALA A 806 -18.32 26.59 16.70
C ALA A 806 -18.97 27.76 17.44
N ARG A 807 -20.31 27.77 17.48
CA ARG A 807 -21.11 28.76 18.23
C ARG A 807 -21.99 28.13 19.30
N THR A 808 -22.13 26.81 19.28
CA THR A 808 -22.91 26.04 20.23
C THR A 808 -22.14 24.83 20.72
N VAL A 809 -22.52 24.30 21.89
CA VAL A 809 -21.93 23.05 22.43
C VAL A 809 -22.18 21.87 21.48
N GLN A 810 -23.24 21.91 20.69
CA GLN A 810 -23.53 20.88 19.71
C GLN A 810 -22.55 20.91 18.53
N ASP A 811 -22.18 22.10 18.05
CA ASP A 811 -21.12 22.27 17.04
C ASP A 811 -19.78 21.74 17.56
N LEU A 812 -19.49 21.96 18.86
CA LEU A 812 -18.29 21.41 19.49
C LEU A 812 -18.32 19.89 19.57
N LEU A 813 -19.46 19.29 19.95
CA LEU A 813 -19.61 17.83 19.97
C LEU A 813 -19.48 17.22 18.57
N GLU A 814 -19.93 17.92 17.53
CA GLU A 814 -19.70 17.54 16.13
C GLU A 814 -18.21 17.64 15.75
N ALA A 815 -17.53 18.73 16.13
CA ALA A 815 -16.08 18.91 15.92
C ALA A 815 -15.22 17.87 16.66
N PHE A 816 -15.65 17.43 17.85
CA PHE A 816 -15.04 16.33 18.59
C PHE A 816 -15.37 14.94 18.01
N GLY A 817 -16.22 14.86 16.98
CA GLY A 817 -16.59 13.62 16.28
C GLY A 817 -17.71 12.80 16.93
N THR A 818 -18.56 13.41 17.75
CA THR A 818 -19.55 12.73 18.62
C THR A 818 -21.02 13.06 18.32
N GLY A 819 -21.32 13.97 17.39
CA GLY A 819 -22.69 14.31 16.95
C GLY A 819 -23.12 13.66 15.61
N PRO A 820 -24.43 13.50 15.35
CA PRO A 820 -24.93 13.09 14.04
C PRO A 820 -24.61 14.16 12.99
N ARG A 821 -23.65 13.89 12.09
CA ARG A 821 -23.17 14.83 11.07
C ARG A 821 -24.32 15.46 10.27
N ARG A 822 -24.39 16.80 10.27
CA ARG A 822 -25.08 17.56 9.22
C ARG A 822 -24.33 17.40 7.90
N LEU A 823 -24.85 16.52 7.05
CA LEU A 823 -24.69 16.65 5.60
C LEU A 823 -25.31 17.99 5.16
N ALA A 824 -24.67 18.63 4.18
CA ALA A 824 -25.11 19.81 3.43
C ALA A 824 -24.79 21.19 4.05
N ARG A 825 -23.63 21.73 3.64
CA ARG A 825 -23.47 23.16 3.27
C ARG A 825 -22.17 23.36 2.49
N GLN A 826 -22.11 22.79 1.28
CA GLN A 826 -21.15 23.24 0.24
C GLN A 826 -21.59 22.90 -1.19
N VAL A 827 -22.87 22.56 -1.41
CA VAL A 827 -23.43 22.28 -2.76
C VAL A 827 -24.45 23.36 -3.21
N GLU A 828 -24.84 24.31 -2.36
CA GLU A 828 -25.75 25.39 -2.74
C GLU A 828 -25.06 26.76 -2.70
N VAL A 829 -24.15 27.02 -3.65
CA VAL A 829 -23.80 28.40 -4.08
C VAL A 829 -23.67 28.52 -5.61
N GLU A 830 -23.64 27.44 -6.39
CA GLU A 830 -23.52 27.52 -7.87
C GLU A 830 -24.84 27.40 -8.65
N GLU A 831 -26.01 27.37 -8.00
CA GLU A 831 -27.33 27.44 -8.70
C GLU A 831 -28.12 28.74 -8.45
N SER A 832 -27.49 29.79 -7.92
CA SER A 832 -28.07 31.13 -7.98
C SER A 832 -27.03 32.19 -8.31
N VAL A 833 -26.74 32.34 -9.61
CA VAL A 833 -26.40 33.57 -10.36
C VAL A 833 -25.59 33.13 -11.58
N GLY A 834 -26.22 33.12 -12.77
CA GLY A 834 -25.55 32.91 -14.06
C GLY A 834 -26.29 31.95 -14.97
#